data_AF-A0A2W5TRY0-F1
#
_entry.id   AF-A0A2W5TRY0-F1
#
_cell.length_a   1.000
_cell.length_b   1.000
_cell.length_c   1.000
_cell.angle_alpha   90.00
_cell.angle_beta   90.00
_cell.angle_gamma   90.00
#
_symmetry.space_group_name_H-M   'P 1'
#
loop_
_entity.id
_entity.type
_entity.pdbx_description
1 polymer ?
#
loop_
_entity_poly.entity_id
_entity_poly.type
_entity_poly.pdbx_seq_one_letter_code
_entity_poly.pdbx_strand_id
1 'polypeptide(L)'
;MRVGLLAAVFGVLLASCSPAPTCGPDTCDGCCDATGTCRVGTTNEFCGGAGAACDTCASDRECSARACAAPSSCEVESPTIDFGTVARGSSHQRTFTVTNTGDVARAVAMTFASNSSNRIAVEPSGTVTLEPNATQTFTLTLDTTNSGPATATLPLKRDSSCSSDVTIAAVVVDALLTCAPPQLNFGYVPPSLTGTGQLTCSNAGSAPIAISNVKLSEQGQTTASTIFTYAGAATVVVPAQGSAALELAFKPTALGPRQGLFTFDTDAFGQPTVSLPLRGVGGGPKIDVAPTLTLPPSAVGSSQRGVFVVRNVGVRPNPADPAGNLRIESLRTRALANTTFDEVLVDFPPTYDRTAGIEGGQSVNFDVTFTPQTAGTKSIELSIHSNDVSAPVVTVVVTMEAIAVAPCTYTVTPAAIDFGTPRPGAVVDWPVTVTNTGTTSCTVLEARVAPAQQFAVPDFTGGPLAPGAANRFHVRYTQGSPPAGLPPPAGTLTIGTNSSSTPTTSVPLSASTRATCILTPSQVDFGSAPAACRSAAFNVPVLNTCSTATTVSNATVVTGSGGSTTEFTATASTGASLGANTGVTFTVDYRPADLGADEAFLTFTTTENLDTFRHVIPLRGVGISGTVTETFSARAPRLDVLLAIDDSPSMVDAQTSLAMAGASLGFSNAVDVRFGVTTADLASTARGVLRRTGSNAPFVANSTPNASAEFATLVGLGGTGAASSCLAAAAEALSDARLHGSNLGFLRNDAHLGVICLTDSPDSTPNPVSFELDRLSLVRGLQRADAFSYSVVGPFLPTPPGGCTYDGSNTATHATAITRFSGVEEEICSGNAGASIGNVISQLVARVERNFTLTRPPDLATTPIVTINGAPVPSTVNGMPAWSIDSVTGRLTFSALYAPAPGLPVTISYAPLCY
;
A
#
# COMPACT_ATOMS: atom_id res chain seq x y z
N MET A 1 80.60 -5.64 -11.15
CA MET A 1 81.76 -6.55 -11.29
C MET A 1 82.63 -5.99 -12.41
N ARG A 2 83.52 -5.06 -12.04
CA ARG A 2 85.00 -5.08 -12.17
C ARG A 2 85.51 -4.44 -13.48
N VAL A 3 86.10 -3.23 -13.35
CA VAL A 3 87.55 -2.90 -13.50
C VAL A 3 87.87 -2.61 -14.98
N GLY A 4 88.29 -1.40 -15.39
CA GLY A 4 89.54 -0.69 -15.06
C GLY A 4 90.60 -1.06 -16.10
N LEU A 5 90.99 -0.18 -17.03
CA LEU A 5 92.03 0.87 -16.90
C LEU A 5 93.41 0.40 -17.45
N LEU A 6 94.02 1.22 -18.35
CA LEU A 6 95.45 1.27 -18.77
C LEU A 6 96.03 0.02 -19.48
N ALA A 7 97.14 0.03 -20.22
CA ALA A 7 97.90 0.93 -21.07
C ALA A 7 99.10 0.11 -21.62
N ALA A 8 99.73 0.62 -22.68
CA ALA A 8 101.17 0.49 -22.96
C ALA A 8 101.74 -0.79 -23.65
N VAL A 9 102.36 -0.54 -24.82
CA VAL A 9 103.80 -0.77 -25.11
C VAL A 9 104.25 -2.07 -25.84
N PHE A 10 104.72 -1.83 -27.09
CA PHE A 10 105.94 -2.30 -27.79
C PHE A 10 106.04 -3.64 -28.56
N GLY A 11 106.68 -3.53 -29.74
CA GLY A 11 107.51 -4.54 -30.41
C GLY A 11 107.00 -4.97 -31.79
N VAL A 12 107.12 -4.19 -32.87
CA VAL A 12 108.27 -4.12 -33.82
C VAL A 12 108.81 -5.50 -34.24
N LEU A 13 108.64 -5.86 -35.53
CA LEU A 13 109.78 -6.23 -36.39
C LEU A 13 109.41 -6.13 -37.89
N LEU A 14 110.34 -5.55 -38.63
CA LEU A 14 110.30 -5.18 -40.05
C LEU A 14 110.54 -6.37 -41.00
N ALA A 15 109.93 -6.31 -42.19
CA ALA A 15 110.53 -6.83 -43.42
C ALA A 15 110.08 -5.98 -44.63
N SER A 16 111.04 -5.31 -45.24
CA SER A 16 110.96 -4.43 -46.41
C SER A 16 110.85 -5.18 -47.75
N CYS A 17 110.14 -4.63 -48.75
CA CYS A 17 110.54 -4.63 -50.16
C CYS A 17 109.66 -3.75 -51.09
N SER A 18 110.33 -2.86 -51.84
CA SER A 18 109.98 -2.15 -53.11
C SER A 18 108.85 -1.11 -53.18
N PRO A 19 109.08 0.10 -53.76
CA PRO A 19 108.04 1.12 -53.96
C PRO A 19 107.12 0.75 -55.13
N ALA A 20 105.81 0.83 -54.88
CA ALA A 20 104.75 0.68 -55.89
C ALA A 20 104.79 1.84 -56.93
N PRO A 21 104.27 1.62 -58.16
CA PRO A 21 104.23 2.66 -59.19
C PRO A 21 103.43 3.89 -58.73
N THR A 22 103.94 5.08 -59.04
CA THR A 22 103.27 6.36 -58.76
C THR A 22 102.00 6.48 -59.59
N CYS A 23 100.86 6.68 -58.93
CA CYS A 23 99.56 6.86 -59.57
C CYS A 23 99.55 8.06 -60.54
N GLY A 24 98.99 7.88 -61.74
CA GLY A 24 98.85 8.90 -62.79
C GLY A 24 97.88 8.47 -63.90
N PRO A 25 97.65 9.32 -64.92
CA PRO A 25 96.56 9.15 -65.90
C PRO A 25 96.60 7.84 -66.70
N ASP A 26 97.80 7.32 -66.95
CA ASP A 26 98.01 6.09 -67.71
C ASP A 26 98.07 4.83 -66.82
N THR A 27 98.09 5.00 -65.49
CA THR A 27 98.26 3.90 -64.51
C THR A 27 97.08 3.76 -63.55
N CYS A 28 96.10 4.66 -63.60
CA CYS A 28 94.91 4.66 -62.76
C CYS A 28 93.65 5.09 -63.50
N ASP A 29 92.66 4.20 -63.59
CA ASP A 29 91.35 4.47 -64.23
C ASP A 29 90.44 5.33 -63.31
N GLY A 30 90.74 5.41 -62.01
CA GLY A 30 90.08 6.33 -61.08
C GLY A 30 90.96 7.53 -60.73
N CYS A 31 91.06 7.89 -59.45
CA CYS A 31 91.81 9.05 -58.98
C CYS A 31 92.98 8.64 -58.07
N CYS A 32 93.95 9.53 -57.89
CA CYS A 32 95.12 9.34 -57.04
C CYS A 32 94.89 9.96 -55.66
N ASP A 33 95.00 9.15 -54.62
CA ASP A 33 94.95 9.66 -53.25
C ASP A 33 96.24 10.39 -52.85
N ALA A 34 96.24 11.04 -51.69
CA ALA A 34 97.38 11.81 -51.19
C ALA A 34 98.66 10.97 -50.95
N THR A 35 98.55 9.65 -50.94
CA THR A 35 99.69 8.71 -50.83
C THR A 35 100.23 8.26 -52.19
N GLY A 36 99.60 8.70 -53.29
CA GLY A 36 99.96 8.30 -54.65
C GLY A 36 99.44 6.93 -55.05
N THR A 37 98.39 6.43 -54.38
CA THR A 37 97.76 5.13 -54.66
C THR A 37 96.50 5.32 -55.52
N CYS A 38 96.30 4.47 -56.52
CA CYS A 38 95.09 4.50 -57.37
C CYS A 38 93.85 4.03 -56.59
N ARG A 39 92.80 4.84 -56.62
CA ARG A 39 91.48 4.55 -56.05
C ARG A 39 90.43 4.51 -57.14
N VAL A 40 89.31 3.83 -56.90
CA VAL A 40 88.33 3.42 -57.93
C VAL A 40 87.54 4.59 -58.54
N GLY A 41 87.67 5.82 -58.02
CA GLY A 41 87.08 7.03 -58.62
C GLY A 41 85.57 7.18 -58.46
N THR A 42 84.93 6.22 -57.79
CA THR A 42 83.47 6.06 -57.69
C THR A 42 82.96 6.09 -56.25
N THR A 43 83.83 6.33 -55.26
CA THR A 43 83.44 6.45 -53.85
C THR A 43 83.49 7.90 -53.41
N ASN A 44 82.65 8.29 -52.44
CA ASN A 44 82.60 9.67 -51.96
C ASN A 44 83.92 10.15 -51.35
N GLU A 45 84.73 9.24 -50.83
CA GLU A 45 86.05 9.56 -50.28
C GLU A 45 87.11 9.77 -51.38
N PHE A 46 86.92 9.13 -52.54
CA PHE A 46 87.87 9.07 -53.64
C PHE A 46 87.18 9.28 -54.98
N CYS A 47 86.59 10.46 -55.18
CA CYS A 47 85.86 10.83 -56.38
C CYS A 47 86.76 11.48 -57.42
N GLY A 48 86.66 11.07 -58.68
CA GLY A 48 87.52 11.57 -59.76
C GLY A 48 87.96 10.45 -60.71
N GLY A 49 88.58 10.79 -61.84
CA GLY A 49 88.98 9.82 -62.86
C GLY A 49 90.26 10.20 -63.58
N ALA A 50 90.77 9.27 -64.39
CA ALA A 50 91.92 9.47 -65.27
C ALA A 50 93.19 9.93 -64.53
N GLY A 51 93.46 9.37 -63.35
CA GLY A 51 94.67 9.62 -62.57
C GLY A 51 94.82 11.05 -62.03
N ALA A 52 93.75 11.85 -62.02
CA ALA A 52 93.69 13.13 -61.32
C ALA A 52 93.66 12.95 -59.80
N ALA A 53 93.88 14.01 -59.02
CA ALA A 53 93.77 13.95 -57.55
C ALA A 53 92.34 13.57 -57.13
N CYS A 54 92.20 12.71 -56.12
CA CYS A 54 90.90 12.35 -55.57
C CYS A 54 90.26 13.54 -54.83
N ASP A 55 89.04 13.89 -55.23
CA ASP A 55 88.16 14.76 -54.47
C ASP A 55 87.37 13.95 -53.45
N THR A 56 87.27 14.46 -52.22
CA THR A 56 86.35 13.94 -51.21
C THR A 56 85.07 14.74 -51.27
N CYS A 57 83.96 14.10 -51.65
CA CYS A 57 82.66 14.74 -51.70
C CYS A 57 82.21 15.13 -50.29
N ALA A 58 81.73 16.36 -50.14
CA ALA A 58 81.15 16.85 -48.90
C ALA A 58 79.99 15.95 -48.43
N SER A 59 79.67 15.97 -47.14
CA SER A 59 78.66 15.08 -46.53
C SER A 59 77.25 15.18 -47.12
N ASP A 60 76.99 16.21 -47.93
CA ASP A 60 75.74 16.49 -48.65
C ASP A 60 75.85 16.22 -50.16
N ARG A 61 76.89 15.51 -50.63
CA ARG A 61 77.15 15.17 -52.04
C ARG A 61 77.60 13.72 -52.21
N GLU A 62 77.33 13.14 -53.37
CA GLU A 62 77.77 11.79 -53.73
C GLU A 62 78.60 11.79 -55.01
N CYS A 63 79.53 10.85 -55.11
CA CYS A 63 80.38 10.68 -56.28
C CYS A 63 79.61 10.00 -57.41
N SER A 64 79.06 10.80 -58.32
CA SER A 64 78.33 10.33 -59.49
C SER A 64 79.09 10.69 -60.76
N ALA A 65 79.25 9.71 -61.67
CA ALA A 65 80.02 9.87 -62.92
C ALA A 65 81.44 10.45 -62.72
N ARG A 66 82.11 10.08 -61.61
CA ARG A 66 83.47 10.53 -61.24
C ARG A 66 83.58 12.04 -60.92
N ALA A 67 82.48 12.70 -60.54
CA ALA A 67 82.47 14.07 -60.00
C ALA A 67 81.55 14.18 -58.77
N CYS A 68 81.84 15.12 -57.86
CA CYS A 68 81.00 15.35 -56.67
C CYS A 68 79.72 16.11 -57.02
N ALA A 69 78.62 15.39 -57.16
CA ALA A 69 77.29 15.91 -57.45
C ALA A 69 76.40 15.87 -56.21
N ALA A 70 75.33 16.67 -56.17
CA ALA A 70 74.31 16.53 -55.12
C ALA A 70 73.70 15.11 -55.19
N PRO A 71 73.32 14.48 -54.05
CA PRO A 71 72.65 13.19 -54.07
C PRO A 71 71.41 13.32 -54.94
N SER A 72 71.38 12.57 -56.04
CA SER A 72 70.25 12.61 -56.94
C SER A 72 69.03 12.06 -56.19
N SER A 73 68.06 12.91 -55.87
CA SER A 73 66.85 12.51 -55.18
C SER A 73 65.60 13.08 -55.87
N CYS A 74 64.47 12.44 -55.62
CA CYS A 74 63.17 13.04 -55.87
C CYS A 74 62.53 13.40 -54.53
N GLU A 75 61.87 14.55 -54.47
CA GLU A 75 61.20 15.07 -53.27
C GLU A 75 59.68 15.03 -53.44
N VAL A 76 58.98 14.63 -52.37
CA VAL A 76 57.51 14.68 -52.30
C VAL A 76 57.13 15.84 -51.40
N GLU A 77 56.29 16.75 -51.90
CA GLU A 77 55.89 17.97 -51.17
C GLU A 77 55.18 17.67 -49.84
N SER A 78 54.48 16.53 -49.73
CA SER A 78 53.79 16.12 -48.51
C SER A 78 53.81 14.60 -48.33
N PRO A 79 54.61 14.06 -47.39
CA PRO A 79 54.75 12.60 -47.20
C PRO A 79 53.52 11.97 -46.53
N THR A 80 52.60 12.77 -46.00
CA THR A 80 51.28 12.29 -45.53
C THR A 80 50.17 13.11 -46.17
N ILE A 81 49.23 12.41 -46.81
CA ILE A 81 48.03 13.00 -47.39
C ILE A 81 46.86 12.60 -46.49
N ASP A 82 46.42 13.54 -45.67
CA ASP A 82 45.30 13.33 -44.73
C ASP A 82 43.98 13.82 -45.35
N PHE A 83 43.02 12.90 -45.48
CA PHE A 83 41.64 13.22 -45.88
C PHE A 83 40.78 13.65 -44.69
N GLY A 84 41.29 13.54 -43.47
CA GLY A 84 40.56 13.75 -42.23
C GLY A 84 39.50 12.67 -42.02
N THR A 85 38.44 13.03 -41.33
CA THR A 85 37.30 12.15 -41.12
C THR A 85 36.27 12.33 -42.23
N VAL A 86 35.89 11.22 -42.87
CA VAL A 86 35.03 11.17 -44.05
C VAL A 86 33.93 10.13 -43.88
N ALA A 87 32.79 10.32 -44.54
CA ALA A 87 31.64 9.41 -44.45
C ALA A 87 31.92 8.09 -45.19
N ARG A 88 31.29 6.98 -44.77
CA ARG A 88 31.26 5.74 -45.55
C ARG A 88 30.45 5.93 -46.84
N GLY A 89 30.97 5.44 -47.96
CA GLY A 89 30.37 5.46 -49.29
C GLY A 89 30.69 6.72 -50.10
N SER A 90 31.54 7.61 -49.59
CA SER A 90 31.97 8.83 -50.28
C SER A 90 33.22 8.60 -51.13
N SER A 91 33.47 9.52 -52.06
CA SER A 91 34.68 9.57 -52.86
C SER A 91 35.34 10.94 -52.68
N HIS A 92 36.62 10.96 -52.35
CA HIS A 92 37.37 12.18 -52.09
C HIS A 92 38.65 12.22 -52.90
N GLN A 93 39.03 13.41 -53.39
CA GLN A 93 40.25 13.62 -54.14
C GLN A 93 41.19 14.63 -53.46
N ARG A 94 42.48 14.32 -53.50
CA ARG A 94 43.58 15.20 -53.08
C ARG A 94 44.70 15.11 -54.10
N THR A 95 45.42 16.21 -54.32
CA THR A 95 46.59 16.23 -55.21
C THR A 95 47.86 16.35 -54.39
N PHE A 96 48.95 15.77 -54.88
CA PHE A 96 50.29 15.97 -54.34
C PHE A 96 51.29 16.04 -55.50
N THR A 97 52.41 16.72 -55.30
CA THR A 97 53.45 16.86 -56.33
C THR A 97 54.70 16.08 -55.95
N VAL A 98 55.33 15.53 -56.99
CA VAL A 98 56.65 14.90 -56.93
C VAL A 98 57.58 15.69 -57.84
N THR A 99 58.71 16.10 -57.30
CA THR A 99 59.73 16.88 -58.01
C THR A 99 60.98 16.05 -58.16
N ASN A 100 61.51 15.95 -59.37
CA ASN A 100 62.86 15.44 -59.58
C ASN A 100 63.87 16.56 -59.26
N THR A 101 64.51 16.50 -58.10
CA THR A 101 65.51 17.51 -57.68
C THR A 101 66.92 17.16 -58.15
N GLY A 102 67.07 16.04 -58.88
CA GLY A 102 68.30 15.63 -59.54
C GLY A 102 68.50 16.24 -60.93
N ASP A 103 69.68 16.01 -61.49
CA ASP A 103 70.16 16.50 -62.77
C ASP A 103 69.98 15.50 -63.94
N VAL A 104 69.36 14.35 -63.70
CA VAL A 104 69.08 13.30 -64.70
C VAL A 104 67.59 12.94 -64.72
N ALA A 105 67.03 12.60 -65.88
CA ALA A 105 65.64 12.17 -66.04
C ALA A 105 65.33 10.87 -65.26
N ARG A 106 64.16 10.78 -64.61
CA ARG A 106 63.81 9.69 -63.69
C ARG A 106 62.42 9.11 -63.91
N ALA A 107 62.34 7.80 -64.00
CA ALA A 107 61.09 7.05 -64.08
C ALA A 107 60.49 6.86 -62.67
N VAL A 108 59.38 7.54 -62.39
CA VAL A 108 58.63 7.45 -61.14
C VAL A 108 57.38 6.61 -61.34
N ALA A 109 57.25 5.50 -60.61
CA ALA A 109 56.05 4.67 -60.62
C ALA A 109 55.39 4.66 -59.24
N MET A 110 54.08 4.89 -59.22
CA MET A 110 53.26 4.80 -58.01
C MET A 110 52.64 3.41 -57.93
N THR A 111 52.96 2.66 -56.87
CA THR A 111 52.34 1.35 -56.62
C THR A 111 51.73 1.34 -55.22
N PHE A 112 50.55 0.76 -55.05
CA PHE A 112 49.92 0.65 -53.73
C PHE A 112 50.47 -0.58 -53.00
N ALA A 113 50.90 -0.41 -51.73
CA ALA A 113 51.00 -1.54 -50.81
C ALA A 113 49.58 -1.87 -50.34
N SER A 114 49.02 -2.99 -50.79
CA SER A 114 47.63 -3.32 -50.49
C SER A 114 47.45 -3.72 -49.02
N ASN A 115 46.96 -2.79 -48.20
CA ASN A 115 46.45 -3.07 -46.85
C ASN A 115 45.20 -2.26 -46.42
N SER A 116 44.56 -1.48 -47.32
CA SER A 116 43.29 -0.81 -47.00
C SER A 116 42.06 -1.62 -47.44
N SER A 117 41.04 -1.70 -46.58
CA SER A 117 39.72 -2.23 -46.96
C SER A 117 38.90 -1.26 -47.83
N ASN A 118 39.37 -0.02 -47.97
CA ASN A 118 38.79 1.03 -48.80
C ASN A 118 39.53 1.11 -50.14
N ARG A 119 38.82 1.51 -51.21
CA ARG A 119 39.37 1.56 -52.57
C ARG A 119 40.11 2.88 -52.77
N ILE A 120 41.33 2.78 -53.30
CA ILE A 120 42.21 3.93 -53.52
C ILE A 120 42.73 3.88 -54.96
N ALA A 121 42.73 5.02 -55.64
CA ALA A 121 43.23 5.16 -57.01
C ALA A 121 44.14 6.39 -57.11
N VAL A 122 45.13 6.34 -58.00
CA VAL A 122 46.04 7.46 -58.27
C VAL A 122 46.16 7.65 -59.79
N GLU A 123 46.14 8.91 -60.24
CA GLU A 123 46.24 9.26 -61.66
C GLU A 123 47.28 10.37 -61.87
N PRO A 124 48.19 10.26 -62.87
CA PRO A 124 48.33 9.16 -63.83
C PRO A 124 48.82 7.86 -63.18
N SER A 125 48.24 6.72 -63.60
CA SER A 125 48.65 5.39 -63.14
C SER A 125 49.78 4.83 -64.01
N GLY A 126 50.83 4.27 -63.39
CA GLY A 126 51.98 3.68 -64.10
C GLY A 126 53.28 4.45 -63.87
N THR A 127 54.26 4.23 -64.74
CA THR A 127 55.58 4.88 -64.68
C THR A 127 55.56 6.18 -65.48
N VAL A 128 55.90 7.29 -64.84
CA VAL A 128 56.05 8.63 -65.45
C VAL A 128 57.52 9.02 -65.43
N THR A 129 58.09 9.43 -66.57
CA THR A 129 59.46 9.94 -66.62
C THR A 129 59.48 11.45 -66.33
N LEU A 130 60.20 11.85 -65.29
CA LEU A 130 60.43 13.23 -64.88
C LEU A 130 61.81 13.69 -65.33
N GLU A 131 61.88 14.66 -66.24
CA GLU A 131 63.13 15.34 -66.60
C GLU A 131 63.75 16.08 -65.39
N PRO A 132 65.04 16.49 -65.45
CA PRO A 132 65.68 17.24 -64.38
C PRO A 132 64.90 18.50 -63.99
N ASN A 133 64.68 18.72 -62.69
CA ASN A 133 63.86 19.82 -62.13
C ASN A 133 62.37 19.82 -62.52
N ALA A 134 61.87 18.78 -63.20
CA ALA A 134 60.45 18.69 -63.56
C ALA A 134 59.60 18.20 -62.38
N THR A 135 58.35 18.67 -62.35
CA THR A 135 57.34 18.30 -61.34
C THR A 135 56.19 17.53 -61.97
N GLN A 136 55.74 16.45 -61.33
CA GLN A 136 54.50 15.75 -61.69
C GLN A 136 53.49 15.90 -60.56
N THR A 137 52.27 16.33 -60.91
CA THR A 137 51.13 16.30 -59.99
C THR A 137 50.39 14.97 -60.12
N PHE A 138 50.14 14.31 -59.01
CA PHE A 138 49.32 13.11 -58.93
C PHE A 138 48.00 13.43 -58.24
N THR A 139 46.89 12.94 -58.78
CA THR A 139 45.56 13.01 -58.15
C THR A 139 45.27 11.69 -57.46
N LEU A 140 45.08 11.73 -56.15
CA LEU A 140 44.72 10.61 -55.32
C LEU A 140 43.21 10.63 -55.06
N THR A 141 42.54 9.51 -55.37
CA THR A 141 41.11 9.30 -55.09
C THR A 141 40.95 8.22 -54.02
N LEU A 142 40.19 8.52 -52.96
CA LEU A 142 39.81 7.62 -51.87
C LEU A 142 38.29 7.37 -51.91
N ASP A 143 37.89 6.12 -52.17
CA ASP A 143 36.51 5.64 -52.14
C ASP A 143 36.28 4.81 -50.85
N THR A 144 35.40 5.26 -49.97
CA THR A 144 35.29 4.78 -48.57
C THR A 144 34.24 3.70 -48.35
N THR A 145 34.45 2.48 -48.83
CA THR A 145 33.42 1.40 -48.75
C THR A 145 33.20 0.81 -47.35
N ASN A 146 34.19 0.89 -46.46
CA ASN A 146 34.18 0.32 -45.11
C ASN A 146 34.53 1.38 -44.05
N SER A 147 33.89 1.30 -42.88
CA SER A 147 34.21 2.16 -41.73
C SER A 147 35.49 1.75 -41.02
N GLY A 148 36.13 2.70 -40.33
CA GLY A 148 37.40 2.53 -39.63
C GLY A 148 38.51 3.39 -40.22
N PRO A 149 39.70 3.42 -39.60
CA PRO A 149 40.84 4.14 -40.15
C PRO A 149 41.23 3.52 -41.50
N ALA A 150 41.31 4.36 -42.52
CA ALA A 150 41.88 3.98 -43.81
C ALA A 150 43.34 4.43 -43.85
N THR A 151 44.25 3.47 -43.83
CA THR A 151 45.67 3.72 -44.04
C THR A 151 46.14 2.97 -45.27
N ALA A 152 46.79 3.67 -46.18
CA ALA A 152 47.49 3.03 -47.29
C ALA A 152 48.83 3.73 -47.50
N THR A 153 49.87 2.93 -47.66
CA THR A 153 51.19 3.45 -48.05
C THR A 153 51.31 3.26 -49.54
N LEU A 154 51.64 4.33 -50.25
CA LEU A 154 51.92 4.35 -51.67
C LEU A 154 53.44 4.37 -51.85
N PRO A 155 54.10 3.19 -51.93
CA PRO A 155 55.52 3.14 -52.25
C PRO A 155 55.76 3.68 -53.67
N LEU A 156 56.60 4.71 -53.73
CA LEU A 156 57.32 5.07 -54.94
C LEU A 156 58.25 3.89 -55.26
N LYS A 157 58.09 3.24 -56.43
CA LYS A 157 58.77 1.98 -56.73
C LYS A 157 60.28 2.18 -56.97
N ARG A 158 61.03 2.27 -55.87
CA ARG A 158 62.43 1.88 -55.65
C ARG A 158 63.37 2.00 -56.86
N ASP A 159 63.53 3.20 -57.40
CA ASP A 159 64.89 3.64 -57.73
C ASP A 159 65.50 4.06 -56.39
N SER A 160 66.73 3.62 -56.07
CA SER A 160 67.38 3.77 -54.76
C SER A 160 67.69 5.23 -54.36
N SER A 161 67.15 6.18 -55.11
CA SER A 161 67.41 7.62 -55.06
C SER A 161 66.25 8.43 -54.48
N CYS A 162 65.03 7.89 -54.35
CA CYS A 162 63.89 8.64 -53.76
C CYS A 162 63.83 8.51 -52.22
N SER A 163 63.50 9.61 -51.52
CA SER A 163 63.73 9.74 -50.08
C SER A 163 62.60 9.24 -49.15
N SER A 164 61.37 8.99 -49.61
CA SER A 164 60.25 8.63 -48.71
C SER A 164 59.04 7.95 -49.39
N ASP A 165 58.28 7.16 -48.64
CA ASP A 165 56.95 6.67 -49.01
C ASP A 165 55.86 7.72 -48.72
N VAL A 166 54.79 7.76 -49.52
CA VAL A 166 53.62 8.60 -49.24
C VAL A 166 52.59 7.80 -48.47
N THR A 167 52.20 8.30 -47.29
CA THR A 167 51.16 7.68 -46.46
C THR A 167 49.84 8.42 -46.64
N ILE A 168 48.76 7.67 -46.78
CA ILE A 168 47.40 8.19 -46.82
C ILE A 168 46.76 7.92 -45.47
N ALA A 169 46.19 8.96 -44.86
CA ALA A 169 45.43 8.86 -43.62
C ALA A 169 43.98 9.31 -43.85
N ALA A 170 43.03 8.55 -43.33
CA ALA A 170 41.64 8.98 -43.20
C ALA A 170 40.97 8.20 -42.06
N VAL A 171 39.94 8.78 -41.45
CA VAL A 171 39.04 8.07 -40.52
C VAL A 171 37.67 7.96 -41.16
N VAL A 172 37.22 6.74 -41.46
CA VAL A 172 35.90 6.55 -42.08
C VAL A 172 34.86 6.29 -41.01
N VAL A 173 33.86 7.16 -40.94
CA VAL A 173 32.72 7.03 -40.02
C VAL A 173 31.42 6.79 -40.77
N ASP A 174 30.46 6.14 -40.11
CA ASP A 174 29.14 5.86 -40.71
C ASP A 174 28.24 7.11 -40.77
N ALA A 175 28.54 8.10 -39.93
CA ALA A 175 27.81 9.33 -39.78
C ALA A 175 28.78 10.47 -39.43
N LEU A 176 28.79 11.54 -40.22
CA LEU A 176 29.56 12.75 -39.93
C LEU A 176 28.89 13.61 -38.87
N LEU A 177 27.55 13.65 -38.87
CA LEU A 177 26.76 14.32 -37.83
C LEU A 177 26.17 13.31 -36.86
N THR A 178 26.45 13.47 -35.57
CA THR A 178 25.88 12.66 -34.49
C THR A 178 25.29 13.57 -33.42
N CYS A 179 24.10 13.25 -32.89
CA CYS A 179 23.45 14.05 -31.86
C CYS A 179 23.22 13.22 -30.59
N ALA A 180 23.51 13.81 -29.43
CA ALA A 180 23.35 13.19 -28.12
C ALA A 180 22.47 14.06 -27.19
N PRO A 181 21.59 13.46 -26.36
CA PRO A 181 21.31 12.03 -26.29
C PRO A 181 20.58 11.48 -27.54
N PRO A 182 20.67 10.17 -27.84
CA PRO A 182 19.99 9.56 -28.99
C PRO A 182 18.45 9.56 -28.86
N GLN A 183 17.93 9.81 -27.65
CA GLN A 183 16.53 10.08 -27.36
C GLN A 183 16.45 11.21 -26.34
N LEU A 184 15.63 12.22 -26.59
CA LEU A 184 15.38 13.28 -25.61
C LEU A 184 14.12 12.96 -24.80
N ASN A 185 14.28 12.74 -23.50
CA ASN A 185 13.19 12.47 -22.57
C ASN A 185 12.97 13.66 -21.63
N PHE A 186 11.81 14.31 -21.73
CA PHE A 186 11.42 15.45 -20.91
C PHE A 186 10.90 15.07 -19.52
N GLY A 187 10.77 13.78 -19.22
CA GLY A 187 10.25 13.30 -17.94
C GLY A 187 8.78 13.66 -17.73
N TYR A 188 8.41 13.95 -16.48
CA TYR A 188 7.05 14.34 -16.10
C TYR A 188 6.91 15.87 -16.14
N VAL A 189 5.97 16.36 -16.94
CA VAL A 189 5.64 17.79 -17.04
C VAL A 189 4.13 17.95 -16.86
N PRO A 190 3.66 18.72 -15.85
CA PRO A 190 2.23 18.93 -15.66
C PRO A 190 1.56 19.62 -16.86
N PRO A 191 0.27 19.33 -17.15
CA PRO A 191 -0.46 20.06 -18.18
C PRO A 191 -0.41 21.56 -17.90
N SER A 192 -0.17 22.39 -18.93
CA SER A 192 0.06 23.85 -18.91
C SER A 192 1.48 24.34 -18.61
N LEU A 193 2.37 23.50 -18.07
CA LEU A 193 3.78 23.83 -17.90
C LEU A 193 4.63 23.36 -19.09
N THR A 194 5.83 23.94 -19.21
CA THR A 194 6.80 23.61 -20.26
C THR A 194 8.07 23.04 -19.63
N GLY A 195 8.44 21.81 -19.99
CA GLY A 195 9.76 21.26 -19.71
C GLY A 195 10.71 21.51 -20.88
N THR A 196 12.00 21.71 -20.61
CA THR A 196 13.03 21.96 -21.63
C THR A 196 14.07 20.84 -21.64
N GLY A 197 14.63 20.56 -22.82
CA GLY A 197 15.69 19.56 -22.99
C GLY A 197 16.64 19.98 -24.10
N GLN A 198 17.89 19.51 -24.03
CA GLN A 198 18.94 19.91 -24.96
C GLN A 198 19.52 18.69 -25.70
N LEU A 199 19.72 18.84 -27.01
CA LEU A 199 20.44 17.92 -27.88
C LEU A 199 21.73 18.58 -28.33
N THR A 200 22.87 17.90 -28.21
CA THR A 200 24.15 18.37 -28.74
C THR A 200 24.49 17.58 -29.99
N CYS A 201 24.57 18.27 -31.13
CA CYS A 201 24.97 17.68 -32.40
C CYS A 201 26.45 18.00 -32.69
N SER A 202 27.25 16.96 -32.90
CA SER A 202 28.69 17.03 -33.15
C SER A 202 29.00 16.63 -34.58
N ASN A 203 29.80 17.45 -35.24
CA ASN A 203 30.28 17.25 -36.61
C ASN A 203 31.71 16.71 -36.57
N ALA A 204 31.86 15.44 -36.92
CA ALA A 204 33.15 14.77 -37.02
C ALA A 204 33.86 15.06 -38.34
N GLY A 205 33.25 15.74 -39.31
CA GLY A 205 33.81 16.06 -40.62
C GLY A 205 34.75 17.27 -40.62
N SER A 206 35.50 17.41 -41.71
CA SER A 206 36.45 18.51 -41.93
C SER A 206 35.82 19.77 -42.55
N ALA A 207 34.52 19.73 -42.89
CA ALA A 207 33.74 20.86 -43.37
C ALA A 207 32.51 21.10 -42.46
N PRO A 208 32.01 22.35 -42.35
CA PRO A 208 30.78 22.63 -41.59
C PRO A 208 29.56 21.90 -42.17
N ILE A 209 28.63 21.48 -41.30
CA ILE A 209 27.37 20.83 -41.68
C ILE A 209 26.21 21.76 -41.34
N ALA A 210 25.32 22.01 -42.29
CA ALA A 210 24.11 22.80 -42.08
C ALA A 210 22.91 21.90 -41.71
N ILE A 211 22.24 22.23 -40.61
CA ILE A 211 20.95 21.67 -40.20
C ILE A 211 19.85 22.61 -40.66
N SER A 212 18.85 22.09 -41.35
CA SER A 212 17.72 22.87 -41.89
C SER A 212 16.40 22.09 -41.84
N ASN A 213 15.29 22.72 -42.23
CA ASN A 213 13.97 22.07 -42.35
C ASN A 213 13.53 21.29 -41.10
N VAL A 214 13.76 21.87 -39.92
CA VAL A 214 13.41 21.27 -38.62
C VAL A 214 11.89 21.04 -38.54
N LYS A 215 11.50 19.81 -38.20
CA LYS A 215 10.12 19.34 -38.07
C LYS A 215 9.95 18.56 -36.76
N LEU A 216 8.86 18.84 -36.06
CA LEU A 216 8.45 18.08 -34.88
C LEU A 216 7.11 17.39 -35.14
N SER A 217 7.03 16.11 -34.83
CA SER A 217 5.80 15.33 -34.95
C SER A 217 5.40 14.71 -33.61
N GLU A 218 4.12 14.34 -33.51
CA GLU A 218 3.58 13.54 -32.42
C GLU A 218 3.12 12.19 -32.98
N GLN A 219 3.38 11.11 -32.24
CA GLN A 219 2.98 9.77 -32.65
C GLN A 219 1.46 9.69 -32.81
N GLY A 220 1.00 9.27 -33.98
CA GLY A 220 -0.43 9.13 -34.29
C GLY A 220 -1.11 10.42 -34.76
N GLN A 221 -0.38 11.52 -34.92
CA GLN A 221 -0.87 12.77 -35.50
C GLN A 221 -0.26 13.00 -36.89
N THR A 222 -1.04 13.58 -37.80
CA THR A 222 -0.59 13.95 -39.16
C THR A 222 -0.18 15.42 -39.27
N THR A 223 -0.47 16.23 -38.24
CA THR A 223 -0.11 17.65 -38.15
C THR A 223 1.18 17.85 -37.36
N ALA A 224 1.80 19.03 -37.51
CA ALA A 224 2.98 19.41 -36.74
C ALA A 224 2.67 19.39 -35.23
N SER A 225 3.65 18.96 -34.43
CA SER A 225 3.47 18.90 -32.98
C SER A 225 3.18 20.28 -32.40
N THR A 226 2.17 20.35 -31.55
CA THR A 226 1.85 21.56 -30.75
C THR A 226 2.37 21.45 -29.32
N ILE A 227 2.81 20.26 -28.91
CA ILE A 227 3.30 19.96 -27.57
C ILE A 227 4.82 19.83 -27.53
N PHE A 228 5.48 19.46 -28.64
CA PHE A 228 6.93 19.56 -28.78
C PHE A 228 7.27 20.76 -29.65
N THR A 229 8.17 21.63 -29.18
CA THR A 229 8.55 22.86 -29.88
C THR A 229 10.06 23.04 -29.91
N TYR A 230 10.55 23.73 -30.93
CA TYR A 230 11.94 24.13 -31.09
C TYR A 230 11.96 25.64 -31.36
N ALA A 231 12.66 26.40 -30.52
CA ALA A 231 12.72 27.86 -30.59
C ALA A 231 14.04 28.39 -31.18
N GLY A 232 14.93 27.51 -31.64
CA GLY A 232 16.21 27.89 -32.24
C GLY A 232 16.08 28.37 -33.69
N ALA A 233 17.23 28.73 -34.27
CA ALA A 233 17.27 29.23 -35.65
C ALA A 233 16.81 28.19 -36.67
N ALA A 234 16.17 28.66 -37.76
CA ALA A 234 15.69 27.81 -38.86
C ALA A 234 16.82 27.10 -39.61
N THR A 235 18.04 27.61 -39.51
CA THR A 235 19.26 26.95 -39.99
C THR A 235 20.33 27.06 -38.92
N VAL A 236 20.96 25.94 -38.59
CA VAL A 236 22.05 25.86 -37.61
C VAL A 236 23.27 25.27 -38.30
N VAL A 237 24.41 25.95 -38.22
CA VAL A 237 25.68 25.47 -38.77
C VAL A 237 26.48 24.82 -37.65
N VAL A 238 26.81 23.54 -37.81
CA VAL A 238 27.70 22.82 -36.90
C VAL A 238 29.13 22.92 -37.46
N PRO A 239 30.05 23.64 -36.79
CA PRO A 239 31.40 23.84 -37.29
C PRO A 239 32.13 22.51 -37.54
N ALA A 240 33.09 22.50 -38.47
CA ALA A 240 33.98 21.35 -38.68
C ALA A 240 34.69 20.98 -37.37
N GLN A 241 34.74 19.70 -37.03
CA GLN A 241 35.28 19.19 -35.75
C GLN A 241 34.65 19.84 -34.49
N GLY A 242 33.45 20.42 -34.60
CA GLY A 242 32.78 21.16 -33.54
C GLY A 242 31.39 20.60 -33.21
N SER A 243 30.68 21.29 -32.31
CA SER A 243 29.32 20.92 -31.91
C SER A 243 28.39 22.13 -31.81
N ALA A 244 27.09 21.88 -31.89
CA ALA A 244 26.03 22.87 -31.69
C ALA A 244 24.93 22.29 -30.78
N ALA A 245 24.39 23.11 -29.89
CA ALA A 245 23.29 22.75 -29.01
C ALA A 245 21.95 23.16 -29.61
N LEU A 246 20.97 22.27 -29.54
CA LEU A 246 19.59 22.45 -29.97
C LEU A 246 18.68 22.32 -28.75
N GLU A 247 17.96 23.38 -28.41
CA GLU A 247 17.05 23.41 -27.26
C GLU A 247 15.61 23.17 -27.70
N LEU A 248 14.98 22.16 -27.09
CA LEU A 248 13.61 21.77 -27.34
C LEU A 248 12.78 21.96 -26.07
N ALA A 249 11.47 22.11 -26.27
CA ALA A 249 10.50 22.26 -25.21
C ALA A 249 9.32 21.29 -25.38
N PHE A 250 8.81 20.78 -24.26
CA PHE A 250 7.65 19.90 -24.15
C PHE A 250 6.58 20.55 -23.25
N LYS A 251 5.42 20.86 -23.83
CA LYS A 251 4.27 21.45 -23.15
C LYS A 251 3.03 20.57 -23.35
N PRO A 252 2.79 19.57 -22.48
CA PRO A 252 1.64 18.70 -22.61
C PRO A 252 0.32 19.44 -22.31
N THR A 253 -0.73 19.07 -23.05
CA THR A 253 -2.10 19.60 -22.85
C THR A 253 -3.02 18.62 -22.12
N ALA A 254 -2.61 17.36 -21.99
CA ALA A 254 -3.35 16.30 -21.32
C ALA A 254 -2.40 15.33 -20.63
N LEU A 255 -2.96 14.50 -19.75
CA LEU A 255 -2.20 13.53 -18.96
C LEU A 255 -1.70 12.34 -19.82
N GLY A 256 -0.69 11.62 -19.32
CA GLY A 256 -0.17 10.38 -19.89
C GLY A 256 1.06 10.55 -20.80
N PRO A 257 1.63 9.44 -21.30
CA PRO A 257 2.85 9.46 -22.11
C PRO A 257 2.60 10.14 -23.47
N ARG A 258 3.63 10.83 -23.97
CA ARG A 258 3.69 11.48 -25.27
C ARG A 258 4.99 11.10 -25.95
N GLN A 259 4.91 10.73 -27.22
CA GLN A 259 6.06 10.37 -28.04
C GLN A 259 6.00 11.15 -29.35
N GLY A 260 7.17 11.44 -29.91
CA GLY A 260 7.29 12.23 -31.13
C GLY A 260 8.64 12.04 -31.78
N LEU A 261 8.83 12.70 -32.92
CA LEU A 261 10.12 12.74 -33.60
C LEU A 261 10.56 14.19 -33.77
N PHE A 262 11.85 14.43 -33.56
CA PHE A 262 12.55 15.63 -33.99
C PHE A 262 13.33 15.28 -35.26
N THR A 263 12.85 15.76 -36.40
CA THR A 263 13.42 15.47 -37.72
C THR A 263 13.98 16.74 -38.33
N PHE A 264 15.16 16.67 -38.95
CA PHE A 264 15.74 17.80 -39.69
C PHE A 264 16.57 17.29 -40.86
N ASP A 265 16.75 18.14 -41.87
CA ASP A 265 17.56 17.85 -43.04
C ASP A 265 19.01 18.32 -42.82
N THR A 266 19.97 17.63 -43.42
CA THR A 266 21.39 18.00 -43.38
C THR A 266 22.03 17.91 -44.76
N ASP A 267 23.06 18.71 -44.98
CA ASP A 267 23.94 18.60 -46.15
C ASP A 267 25.09 17.59 -45.96
N ALA A 268 25.10 16.85 -44.86
CA ALA A 268 26.08 15.82 -44.60
C ALA A 268 25.92 14.64 -45.58
N PHE A 269 27.03 14.20 -46.17
CA PHE A 269 27.04 13.12 -47.14
C PHE A 269 26.45 11.82 -46.55
N GLY A 270 25.52 11.20 -47.27
CA GLY A 270 24.85 9.98 -46.84
C GLY A 270 23.85 10.15 -45.68
N GLN A 271 23.65 11.38 -45.17
CA GLN A 271 22.75 11.68 -44.06
C GLN A 271 21.78 12.85 -44.39
N PRO A 272 20.98 12.75 -45.46
CA PRO A 272 20.11 13.85 -45.89
C PRO A 272 19.06 14.24 -44.85
N THR A 273 18.67 13.31 -43.98
CA THR A 273 17.71 13.55 -42.90
C THR A 273 18.13 12.81 -41.63
N VAL A 274 18.06 13.48 -40.49
CA VAL A 274 18.27 12.92 -39.15
C VAL A 274 16.94 12.96 -38.39
N SER A 275 16.60 11.89 -37.67
CA SER A 275 15.37 11.77 -36.89
C SER A 275 15.67 11.23 -35.50
N LEU A 276 15.29 11.98 -34.47
CA LEU A 276 15.55 11.65 -33.06
C LEU A 276 14.22 11.48 -32.30
N PRO A 277 14.02 10.38 -31.57
CA PRO A 277 12.82 10.20 -30.76
C PRO A 277 12.75 11.17 -29.58
N LEU A 278 11.55 11.70 -29.36
CA LEU A 278 11.16 12.52 -28.22
C LEU A 278 10.21 11.73 -27.33
N ARG A 279 10.37 11.84 -26.02
CA ARG A 279 9.45 11.27 -25.03
C ARG A 279 9.17 12.27 -23.91
N GLY A 280 7.94 12.31 -23.44
CA GLY A 280 7.57 13.02 -22.22
C GLY A 280 6.30 12.42 -21.63
N VAL A 281 5.95 12.79 -20.41
CA VAL A 281 4.70 12.38 -19.77
C VAL A 281 3.97 13.62 -19.26
N GLY A 282 2.76 13.84 -19.74
CA GLY A 282 1.85 14.82 -19.16
C GLY A 282 1.41 14.37 -17.77
N GLY A 283 1.80 15.09 -16.73
CA GLY A 283 1.55 14.72 -15.33
C GLY A 283 2.78 14.93 -14.45
N GLY A 284 2.89 14.16 -13.37
CA GLY A 284 3.97 14.27 -12.39
C GLY A 284 3.45 14.45 -10.96
N PRO A 285 4.37 14.58 -9.99
CA PRO A 285 3.99 14.79 -8.60
C PRO A 285 3.28 16.13 -8.46
N LYS A 286 2.18 16.14 -7.69
CA LYS A 286 1.49 17.35 -7.29
C LYS A 286 1.27 17.33 -5.79
N ILE A 287 1.90 18.26 -5.09
CA ILE A 287 1.80 18.35 -3.64
C ILE A 287 0.47 19.00 -3.24
N ASP A 288 -0.20 18.36 -2.30
CA ASP A 288 -1.33 18.92 -1.58
C ASP A 288 -1.07 18.73 -0.09
N VAL A 289 -1.26 19.77 0.70
CA VAL A 289 -0.99 19.76 2.14
C VAL A 289 -2.24 20.21 2.88
N ALA A 290 -2.75 19.36 3.76
CA ALA A 290 -3.96 19.63 4.52
C ALA A 290 -3.84 19.15 5.97
N PRO A 291 -4.41 19.87 6.95
CA PRO A 291 -4.95 21.24 6.92
C PRO A 291 -3.90 22.32 7.33
N THR A 292 -4.23 23.61 7.19
CA THR A 292 -3.63 24.67 8.03
C THR A 292 -3.91 24.34 9.50
N LEU A 293 -2.86 24.29 10.32
CA LEU A 293 -2.90 23.56 11.59
C LEU A 293 -2.99 24.52 12.77
N THR A 294 -4.16 24.57 13.42
CA THR A 294 -4.32 25.24 14.73
C THR A 294 -4.38 24.16 15.80
N LEU A 295 -3.40 24.15 16.69
CA LEU A 295 -3.32 23.20 17.80
C LEU A 295 -4.20 23.68 18.96
N PRO A 296 -4.74 22.76 19.77
CA PRO A 296 -5.40 23.11 21.02
C PRO A 296 -4.44 23.90 21.94
N PRO A 297 -4.97 24.79 22.80
CA PRO A 297 -4.15 25.48 23.78
C PRO A 297 -3.34 24.52 24.66
N SER A 298 -2.14 24.92 25.04
CA SER A 298 -1.24 24.12 25.89
C SER A 298 -0.63 24.99 27.00
N ALA A 299 -0.26 24.38 28.12
CA ALA A 299 0.41 25.08 29.20
C ALA A 299 1.87 25.42 28.85
N VAL A 300 2.40 26.52 29.40
CA VAL A 300 3.84 26.82 29.30
C VAL A 300 4.67 25.65 29.87
N GLY A 301 5.72 25.25 29.15
CA GLY A 301 6.61 24.12 29.46
C GLY A 301 6.19 22.78 28.85
N SER A 302 5.08 22.75 28.12
CA SER A 302 4.38 21.50 27.78
C SER A 302 4.44 21.17 26.30
N SER A 303 4.79 19.93 25.96
CA SER A 303 4.80 19.50 24.56
C SER A 303 3.40 19.19 24.03
N GLN A 304 3.00 19.84 22.95
CA GLN A 304 1.76 19.58 22.21
C GLN A 304 2.09 19.19 20.76
N ARG A 305 1.54 18.06 20.32
CA ARG A 305 1.79 17.50 18.98
C ARG A 305 0.61 17.75 18.05
N GLY A 306 0.89 18.27 16.88
CA GLY A 306 0.00 18.35 15.73
C GLY A 306 0.42 17.46 14.59
N VAL A 307 -0.52 17.18 13.69
CA VAL A 307 -0.30 16.36 12.49
C VAL A 307 -0.79 17.13 11.27
N PHE A 308 0.00 17.14 10.21
CA PHE A 308 -0.42 17.59 8.88
C PHE A 308 -0.18 16.47 7.87
N VAL A 309 -1.02 16.42 6.83
CA VAL A 309 -0.97 15.38 5.81
C VAL A 309 -0.38 15.96 4.54
N VAL A 310 0.64 15.28 4.00
CA VAL A 310 1.18 15.57 2.67
C VAL A 310 0.70 14.50 1.72
N ARG A 311 -0.03 14.92 0.67
CA ARG A 311 -0.59 14.04 -0.34
C ARG A 311 0.04 14.32 -1.69
N ASN A 312 0.33 13.25 -2.44
CA ASN A 312 0.58 13.36 -3.87
C ASN A 312 -0.76 13.26 -4.60
N VAL A 313 -1.35 14.39 -4.98
CA VAL A 313 -2.57 14.45 -5.82
C VAL A 313 -2.24 14.38 -7.32
N GLY A 314 -0.96 14.16 -7.65
CA GLY A 314 -0.49 13.85 -8.98
C GLY A 314 -1.00 12.50 -9.48
N VAL A 315 -0.91 12.30 -10.78
CA VAL A 315 -1.40 11.07 -11.43
C VAL A 315 -0.33 10.00 -11.38
N ARG A 316 -0.68 8.85 -10.79
CA ARG A 316 0.17 7.67 -10.79
C ARG A 316 0.37 7.16 -12.22
N PRO A 317 1.63 7.02 -12.69
CA PRO A 317 1.91 6.39 -13.97
C PRO A 317 1.44 4.93 -14.01
N ASN A 318 1.01 4.43 -15.17
CA ASN A 318 0.72 3.01 -15.39
C ASN A 318 1.58 2.47 -16.55
N PRO A 319 2.53 1.54 -16.31
CA PRO A 319 2.91 0.97 -15.01
C PRO A 319 3.52 2.03 -14.07
N ALA A 320 3.58 1.72 -12.78
CA ALA A 320 4.17 2.62 -11.78
C ALA A 320 5.64 2.91 -12.08
N ASP A 321 6.02 4.16 -11.81
CA ASP A 321 7.36 4.67 -12.05
C ASP A 321 7.75 5.57 -10.87
N PRO A 322 8.71 5.15 -10.03
CA PRO A 322 9.19 5.94 -8.90
C PRO A 322 9.72 7.33 -9.27
N ALA A 323 10.09 7.57 -10.53
CA ALA A 323 10.48 8.91 -10.99
C ALA A 323 9.31 9.91 -10.99
N GLY A 324 8.05 9.43 -11.04
CA GLY A 324 6.84 10.24 -10.95
C GLY A 324 6.33 10.50 -9.53
N ASN A 325 7.00 9.96 -8.50
CA ASN A 325 6.59 10.12 -7.10
C ASN A 325 6.95 11.50 -6.55
N LEU A 326 6.11 12.00 -5.63
CA LEU A 326 6.35 13.25 -4.90
C LEU A 326 7.42 13.01 -3.84
N ARG A 327 8.51 13.76 -3.90
CA ARG A 327 9.60 13.72 -2.93
C ARG A 327 9.62 15.01 -2.15
N ILE A 328 9.52 14.88 -0.83
CA ILE A 328 9.79 15.93 0.13
C ILE A 328 11.28 15.94 0.41
N GLU A 329 11.92 17.03 0.02
CA GLU A 329 13.37 17.20 0.03
C GLU A 329 13.86 17.78 1.36
N SER A 330 13.14 18.78 1.88
CA SER A 330 13.43 19.37 3.19
C SER A 330 12.18 20.00 3.81
N LEU A 331 12.18 20.02 5.14
CA LEU A 331 11.21 20.76 5.95
C LEU A 331 11.98 21.90 6.61
N ARG A 332 11.50 23.13 6.45
CA ARG A 332 12.11 24.33 7.04
C ARG A 332 11.09 25.08 7.87
N THR A 333 11.46 25.46 9.07
CA THR A 333 10.61 26.25 9.94
C THR A 333 11.11 27.68 10.02
N ARG A 334 10.18 28.62 10.18
CA ARG A 334 10.45 30.01 10.54
C ARG A 334 9.54 30.36 11.69
N ALA A 335 10.13 30.72 12.83
CA ALA A 335 9.38 31.15 13.99
C ALA A 335 8.57 32.43 13.69
N LEU A 336 7.32 32.45 14.13
CA LEU A 336 6.38 33.57 14.02
C LEU A 336 5.77 33.88 15.39
N ALA A 337 5.30 35.11 15.60
CA ALA A 337 4.83 35.59 16.91
C ALA A 337 5.86 35.30 18.02
N ASN A 338 5.47 35.25 19.30
CA ASN A 338 6.38 35.07 20.42
C ASN A 338 6.96 33.63 20.52
N THR A 339 7.27 32.97 19.40
CA THR A 339 7.83 31.62 19.33
C THR A 339 9.33 31.65 19.12
N THR A 340 10.06 30.78 19.81
CA THR A 340 11.50 30.55 19.57
C THR A 340 11.72 29.21 18.88
N PHE A 341 12.83 29.03 18.16
CA PHE A 341 13.11 27.80 17.44
C PHE A 341 13.16 26.56 18.34
N ASP A 342 13.66 26.71 19.57
CA ASP A 342 13.74 25.62 20.55
C ASP A 342 12.36 25.17 21.07
N GLU A 343 11.30 25.94 20.80
CA GLU A 343 9.93 25.55 21.15
C GLU A 343 9.32 24.62 20.10
N VAL A 344 9.92 24.41 18.93
CA VAL A 344 9.27 23.67 17.83
C VAL A 344 10.15 22.62 17.20
N LEU A 345 9.64 21.38 17.17
CA LEU A 345 10.25 20.26 16.49
C LEU A 345 9.36 19.79 15.34
N VAL A 346 9.93 19.75 14.13
CA VAL A 346 9.33 19.15 12.93
C VAL A 346 10.34 18.18 12.36
N ASP A 347 9.96 16.91 12.23
CA ASP A 347 10.85 15.87 11.69
C ASP A 347 10.12 14.97 10.68
N PHE A 348 10.90 14.24 9.89
CA PHE A 348 10.38 13.24 8.98
C PHE A 348 9.91 12.00 9.78
N PRO A 349 8.70 11.50 9.53
CA PRO A 349 8.23 10.30 10.21
C PRO A 349 9.07 9.09 9.74
N PRO A 350 9.28 8.07 10.60
CA PRO A 350 9.98 6.83 10.22
C PRO A 350 9.33 6.08 9.04
N THR A 351 8.06 6.36 8.79
CA THR A 351 7.26 5.77 7.70
C THR A 351 7.52 6.41 6.33
N TYR A 352 8.23 7.54 6.26
CA TYR A 352 8.55 8.20 5.00
C TYR A 352 9.89 7.73 4.42
N ASP A 353 9.84 6.96 3.33
CA ASP A 353 11.02 6.62 2.53
C ASP A 353 11.35 7.74 1.54
N ARG A 354 12.45 8.45 1.81
CA ARG A 354 12.94 9.56 0.96
C ARG A 354 13.32 9.12 -0.45
N THR A 355 13.68 7.86 -0.65
CA THR A 355 14.11 7.33 -1.95
C THR A 355 12.91 6.97 -2.82
N ALA A 356 11.91 6.31 -2.21
CA ALA A 356 10.68 5.93 -2.89
C ALA A 356 9.77 7.14 -3.17
N GLY A 357 9.64 8.07 -2.21
CA GLY A 357 8.69 9.18 -2.29
C GLY A 357 7.22 8.73 -2.15
N ILE A 358 6.30 9.67 -2.27
CA ILE A 358 4.85 9.46 -2.14
C ILE A 358 4.28 9.20 -3.53
N GLU A 359 3.76 7.99 -3.76
CA GLU A 359 3.14 7.61 -5.03
C GLU A 359 1.83 8.39 -5.29
N GLY A 360 1.48 8.60 -6.56
CA GLY A 360 0.26 9.31 -6.96
C GLY A 360 -0.99 8.70 -6.30
N GLY A 361 -1.77 9.54 -5.62
CA GLY A 361 -2.95 9.16 -4.84
C GLY A 361 -2.69 8.85 -3.37
N GLN A 362 -1.43 8.60 -2.97
CA GLN A 362 -1.04 8.27 -1.60
C GLN A 362 -0.73 9.52 -0.75
N SER A 363 -0.65 9.33 0.56
CA SER A 363 -0.36 10.39 1.54
C SER A 363 0.50 9.90 2.69
N VAL A 364 1.21 10.82 3.33
CA VAL A 364 2.01 10.58 4.53
C VAL A 364 1.70 11.64 5.58
N ASN A 365 1.58 11.22 6.85
CA ASN A 365 1.34 12.10 7.99
C ASN A 365 2.68 12.56 8.57
N PHE A 366 2.83 13.87 8.76
CA PHE A 366 3.99 14.50 9.38
C PHE A 366 3.61 15.16 10.69
N ASP A 367 4.56 15.20 11.61
CA ASP A 367 4.35 15.69 12.96
C ASP A 367 5.01 17.05 13.17
N VAL A 368 4.33 17.90 13.95
CA VAL A 368 4.90 19.12 14.50
C VAL A 368 4.64 19.14 16.00
N THR A 369 5.67 19.38 16.80
CA THR A 369 5.56 19.44 18.26
C THR A 369 5.94 20.82 18.74
N PHE A 370 5.05 21.48 19.48
CA PHE A 370 5.30 22.74 20.18
C PHE A 370 5.56 22.49 21.67
N THR A 371 6.60 23.08 22.25
CA THR A 371 6.89 23.10 23.68
C THR A 371 7.13 24.55 24.11
N PRO A 372 6.07 25.33 24.37
CA PRO A 372 6.16 26.78 24.54
C PRO A 372 6.86 27.14 25.87
N GLN A 373 7.75 28.12 25.88
CA GLN A 373 8.45 28.60 27.08
C GLN A 373 7.79 29.83 27.71
N THR A 374 6.90 30.48 26.98
CA THR A 374 6.13 31.64 27.47
C THR A 374 4.68 31.56 27.03
N ALA A 375 3.80 32.28 27.73
CA ALA A 375 2.38 32.36 27.38
C ALA A 375 2.14 33.31 26.19
N GLY A 376 0.94 33.21 25.60
CA GLY A 376 0.49 33.90 24.41
C GLY A 376 0.52 33.02 23.17
N THR A 377 0.07 33.58 22.06
CA THR A 377 0.01 32.88 20.78
C THR A 377 1.40 32.51 20.28
N LYS A 378 1.54 31.24 19.92
CA LYS A 378 2.72 30.63 19.32
C LYS A 378 2.42 30.28 17.88
N SER A 379 3.38 30.52 16.99
CA SER A 379 3.19 30.21 15.58
C SER A 379 4.50 29.93 14.86
N ILE A 380 4.44 29.11 13.81
CA ILE A 380 5.53 28.96 12.85
C ILE A 380 4.99 28.99 11.43
N GLU A 381 5.83 29.41 10.50
CA GLU A 381 5.68 29.14 9.07
C GLU A 381 6.54 27.91 8.75
N LEU A 382 5.88 26.82 8.34
CA LEU A 382 6.52 25.59 7.88
C LEU A 382 6.57 25.60 6.35
N SER A 383 7.77 25.64 5.79
CA SER A 383 8.03 25.51 4.36
C SER A 383 8.42 24.08 4.00
N ILE A 384 7.61 23.44 3.16
CA ILE A 384 7.77 22.06 2.69
C ILE A 384 8.34 22.14 1.28
N HIS A 385 9.62 21.76 1.11
CA HIS A 385 10.28 21.73 -0.19
C HIS A 385 10.05 20.38 -0.87
N SER A 386 9.65 20.40 -2.14
CA SER A 386 9.36 19.18 -2.91
C SER A 386 9.76 19.28 -4.37
N ASN A 387 9.77 18.13 -5.04
CA ASN A 387 9.98 18.03 -6.49
C ASN A 387 8.74 18.33 -7.34
N ASP A 388 7.67 18.91 -6.76
CA ASP A 388 6.56 19.45 -7.54
C ASP A 388 7.02 20.72 -8.28
N VAL A 389 7.12 20.65 -9.61
CA VAL A 389 7.59 21.76 -10.45
C VAL A 389 6.68 22.99 -10.37
N SER A 390 5.38 22.80 -10.13
CA SER A 390 4.39 23.89 -10.04
C SER A 390 4.33 24.51 -8.64
N ALA A 391 4.62 23.74 -7.61
CA ALA A 391 4.63 24.15 -6.20
C ALA A 391 5.87 23.60 -5.48
N PRO A 392 7.08 24.05 -5.83
CA PRO A 392 8.33 23.51 -5.28
C PRO A 392 8.47 23.79 -3.78
N VAL A 393 7.74 24.78 -3.28
CA VAL A 393 7.62 25.09 -1.85
C VAL A 393 6.15 25.32 -1.51
N VAL A 394 5.64 24.57 -0.54
CA VAL A 394 4.32 24.82 0.08
C VAL A 394 4.54 25.31 1.50
N THR A 395 3.91 26.43 1.85
CA THR A 395 3.98 27.01 3.19
C THR A 395 2.71 26.75 3.98
N VAL A 396 2.84 26.27 5.21
CA VAL A 396 1.73 26.07 6.16
C VAL A 396 2.03 26.87 7.42
N VAL A 397 1.05 27.64 7.90
CA VAL A 397 1.15 28.26 9.21
C VAL A 397 0.60 27.29 10.25
N VAL A 398 1.40 27.01 11.27
CA VAL A 398 0.99 26.24 12.45
C VAL A 398 0.85 27.21 13.61
N THR A 399 -0.28 27.21 14.30
CA THR A 399 -0.55 28.10 15.44
C THR A 399 -1.00 27.33 16.68
N MET A 400 -0.74 27.86 17.86
CA MET A 400 -1.16 27.31 19.16
C MET A 400 -1.27 28.45 20.17
N GLU A 401 -2.19 28.36 21.14
CA GLU A 401 -2.22 29.29 22.28
C GLU A 401 -1.47 28.69 23.48
N ALA A 402 -0.43 29.36 23.98
CA ALA A 402 0.25 28.95 25.21
C ALA A 402 -0.31 29.72 26.41
N ILE A 403 -0.72 29.04 27.47
CA ILE A 403 -1.34 29.69 28.63
C ILE A 403 -0.43 29.53 29.86
N ALA A 404 -0.19 30.64 30.58
CA ALA A 404 0.42 30.60 31.91
C ALA A 404 -0.66 30.17 32.91
N VAL A 405 -0.48 29.00 33.51
CA VAL A 405 -1.48 28.34 34.36
C VAL A 405 -0.88 28.07 35.73
N ALA A 406 -1.71 28.22 36.77
CA ALA A 406 -1.32 27.83 38.12
C ALA A 406 -1.08 26.33 38.16
N PRO A 407 -0.06 25.85 38.90
CA PRO A 407 0.22 24.43 39.00
C PRO A 407 -1.00 23.72 39.61
N CYS A 408 -1.49 22.71 38.89
CA CYS A 408 -2.54 21.81 39.34
C CYS A 408 -1.97 20.38 39.32
N THR A 409 -2.42 19.52 40.23
CA THR A 409 -2.01 18.11 40.27
C THR A 409 -3.23 17.24 40.06
N TYR A 410 -3.12 16.25 39.18
CA TYR A 410 -4.20 15.34 38.87
C TYR A 410 -3.67 13.93 38.69
N THR A 411 -4.59 12.97 38.71
CA THR A 411 -4.32 11.56 38.42
C THR A 411 -5.28 11.06 37.35
N VAL A 412 -4.78 10.20 36.46
CA VAL A 412 -5.60 9.46 35.50
C VAL A 412 -5.70 8.01 35.96
N THR A 413 -6.87 7.42 35.87
CA THR A 413 -7.10 6.02 36.24
C THR A 413 -8.05 5.35 35.23
N PRO A 414 -7.69 4.18 34.68
CA PRO A 414 -6.48 3.40 34.94
C PRO A 414 -5.23 3.95 34.23
N ALA A 415 -4.05 3.47 34.67
CA ALA A 415 -2.76 3.84 34.05
C ALA A 415 -2.47 3.10 32.74
N ALA A 416 -3.19 2.01 32.46
CA ALA A 416 -3.17 1.24 31.21
C ALA A 416 -4.54 0.57 31.02
N ILE A 417 -4.96 0.38 29.78
CA ILE A 417 -6.22 -0.32 29.45
C ILE A 417 -5.88 -1.53 28.57
N ASP A 418 -6.27 -2.70 29.04
CA ASP A 418 -6.25 -3.93 28.26
C ASP A 418 -7.68 -4.42 28.05
N PHE A 419 -8.18 -4.29 26.82
CA PHE A 419 -9.51 -4.75 26.41
C PHE A 419 -9.61 -6.29 26.35
N GLY A 420 -8.52 -7.02 26.62
CA GLY A 420 -8.50 -8.48 26.62
C GLY A 420 -8.60 -9.04 25.21
N THR A 421 -9.37 -10.11 25.04
CA THR A 421 -9.64 -10.75 23.74
C THR A 421 -11.13 -10.66 23.42
N PRO A 422 -11.63 -9.51 22.94
CA PRO A 422 -13.02 -9.41 22.56
C PRO A 422 -13.30 -10.32 21.35
N ARG A 423 -14.59 -10.51 21.06
CA ARG A 423 -15.04 -11.30 19.90
C ARG A 423 -15.10 -10.41 18.65
N PRO A 424 -14.99 -10.98 17.43
CA PRO A 424 -15.22 -10.22 16.20
C PRO A 424 -16.54 -9.44 16.25
N GLY A 425 -16.49 -8.15 15.90
CA GLY A 425 -17.66 -7.26 15.97
C GLY A 425 -18.03 -6.75 17.36
N ALA A 426 -17.34 -7.18 18.42
CA ALA A 426 -17.57 -6.67 19.77
C ALA A 426 -17.14 -5.21 19.90
N VAL A 427 -17.91 -4.47 20.71
CA VAL A 427 -17.61 -3.11 21.13
C VAL A 427 -17.45 -3.15 22.64
N VAL A 428 -16.32 -2.67 23.15
CA VAL A 428 -16.01 -2.63 24.58
C VAL A 428 -15.70 -1.19 24.95
N ASP A 429 -16.47 -0.60 25.86
CA ASP A 429 -16.15 0.69 26.46
C ASP A 429 -15.48 0.47 27.81
N TRP A 430 -14.41 1.22 28.06
CA TRP A 430 -13.68 1.20 29.31
C TRP A 430 -13.68 2.58 29.96
N PRO A 431 -14.11 2.73 31.22
CA PRO A 431 -14.17 4.05 31.86
C PRO A 431 -12.78 4.54 32.25
N VAL A 432 -12.57 5.84 32.04
CA VAL A 432 -11.38 6.59 32.42
C VAL A 432 -11.80 7.74 33.31
N THR A 433 -11.12 7.86 34.45
CA THR A 433 -11.35 8.92 35.42
C THR A 433 -10.12 9.82 35.51
N VAL A 434 -10.34 11.13 35.37
CA VAL A 434 -9.34 12.17 35.62
C VAL A 434 -9.74 12.90 36.89
N THR A 435 -8.97 12.73 37.97
CA THR A 435 -9.27 13.33 39.29
C THR A 435 -8.28 14.44 39.59
N ASN A 436 -8.79 15.61 39.96
CA ASN A 436 -7.96 16.68 40.49
C ASN A 436 -7.59 16.38 41.95
N THR A 437 -6.33 16.05 42.20
CA THR A 437 -5.80 15.74 43.54
C THR A 437 -5.10 16.94 44.18
N GLY A 438 -5.04 18.07 43.48
CA GLY A 438 -4.44 19.31 43.93
C GLY A 438 -5.39 20.21 44.72
N THR A 439 -4.89 21.40 45.03
CA THR A 439 -5.62 22.45 45.75
C THR A 439 -6.13 23.57 44.84
N THR A 440 -5.74 23.55 43.56
CA THR A 440 -6.12 24.50 42.52
C THR A 440 -6.97 23.81 41.45
N SER A 441 -7.76 24.55 40.67
CA SER A 441 -8.59 23.97 39.60
C SER A 441 -7.75 23.39 38.46
N CYS A 442 -7.98 22.12 38.09
CA CYS A 442 -7.40 21.50 36.90
C CYS A 442 -8.39 21.56 35.74
N THR A 443 -8.00 22.06 34.57
CA THR A 443 -8.83 22.01 33.36
C THR A 443 -8.38 20.86 32.48
N VAL A 444 -9.27 19.91 32.24
CA VAL A 444 -9.06 18.84 31.25
C VAL A 444 -9.43 19.40 29.88
N LEU A 445 -8.43 19.54 29.02
CA LEU A 445 -8.54 20.23 27.75
C LEU A 445 -8.95 19.28 26.62
N GLU A 446 -8.42 18.06 26.65
CA GLU A 446 -8.63 17.07 25.60
C GLU A 446 -8.43 15.63 26.11
N ALA A 447 -9.06 14.69 25.40
CA ALA A 447 -8.77 13.27 25.46
C ALA A 447 -8.78 12.75 24.01
N ARG A 448 -7.65 12.26 23.53
CA ARG A 448 -7.48 11.76 22.15
C ARG A 448 -6.86 10.38 22.14
N VAL A 449 -7.21 9.57 21.15
CA VAL A 449 -6.64 8.24 20.96
C VAL A 449 -5.86 8.16 19.65
N ALA A 450 -4.73 7.47 19.67
CA ALA A 450 -3.93 7.18 18.50
C ALA A 450 -3.41 5.73 18.55
N PRO A 451 -3.50 4.94 17.47
CA PRO A 451 -4.24 5.23 16.23
C PRO A 451 -5.76 5.18 16.44
N ALA A 452 -6.51 6.08 15.80
CA ALA A 452 -7.95 6.24 16.03
C ALA A 452 -8.85 5.23 15.27
N GLN A 453 -8.28 4.27 14.51
CA GLN A 453 -9.10 3.40 13.66
C GLN A 453 -9.96 2.40 14.44
N GLN A 454 -9.47 1.92 15.58
CA GLN A 454 -10.17 0.93 16.42
C GLN A 454 -10.47 1.44 17.82
N PHE A 455 -9.88 2.59 18.19
CA PHE A 455 -10.09 3.25 19.47
C PHE A 455 -10.85 4.55 19.26
N ALA A 456 -11.80 4.87 20.14
CA ALA A 456 -12.52 6.13 20.15
C ALA A 456 -12.76 6.63 21.58
N VAL A 457 -13.10 7.90 21.73
CA VAL A 457 -13.49 8.52 23.01
C VAL A 457 -14.89 9.12 22.82
N PRO A 458 -15.97 8.32 22.96
CA PRO A 458 -17.29 8.67 22.44
C PRO A 458 -18.02 9.77 23.22
N ASP A 459 -17.65 10.01 24.48
CA ASP A 459 -18.41 10.81 25.43
C ASP A 459 -17.54 11.75 26.28
N PHE A 460 -16.33 12.07 25.81
CA PHE A 460 -15.47 13.02 26.49
C PHE A 460 -16.08 14.42 26.49
N THR A 461 -16.18 15.00 27.69
CA THR A 461 -16.51 16.42 27.89
C THR A 461 -15.38 17.07 28.67
N GLY A 462 -14.64 17.98 28.03
CA GLY A 462 -13.58 18.75 28.70
C GLY A 462 -14.14 19.78 29.67
N GLY A 463 -13.29 20.35 30.52
CA GLY A 463 -13.72 21.40 31.44
C GLY A 463 -12.87 21.53 32.72
N PRO A 464 -13.16 22.55 33.55
CA PRO A 464 -12.52 22.75 34.84
C PRO A 464 -12.99 21.72 35.88
N LEU A 465 -12.06 21.21 36.66
CA LEU A 465 -12.24 20.33 37.80
C LEU A 465 -11.79 21.06 39.06
N ALA A 466 -12.73 21.31 39.97
CA ALA A 466 -12.42 21.79 41.31
C ALA A 466 -11.54 20.78 42.07
N PRO A 467 -10.82 21.20 43.12
CA PRO A 467 -10.10 20.29 44.01
C PRO A 467 -10.99 19.11 44.47
N GLY A 468 -10.52 17.88 44.27
CA GLY A 468 -11.25 16.65 44.60
C GLY A 468 -12.32 16.22 43.58
N ALA A 469 -12.66 17.06 42.58
CA ALA A 469 -13.60 16.68 41.53
C ALA A 469 -12.96 15.76 40.49
N ALA A 470 -13.78 14.98 39.81
CA ALA A 470 -13.36 14.04 38.78
C ALA A 470 -14.16 14.21 37.49
N ASN A 471 -13.48 14.02 36.35
CA ASN A 471 -14.09 13.86 35.03
C ASN A 471 -14.10 12.36 34.68
N ARG A 472 -15.24 11.83 34.22
CA ARG A 472 -15.38 10.43 33.79
C ARG A 472 -15.83 10.40 32.33
N PHE A 473 -15.18 9.60 31.52
CA PHE A 473 -15.52 9.34 30.11
C PHE A 473 -15.03 7.94 29.73
N HIS A 474 -15.36 7.46 28.53
CA HIS A 474 -14.99 6.13 28.07
C HIS A 474 -13.94 6.15 26.97
N VAL A 475 -13.13 5.09 26.93
CA VAL A 475 -12.39 4.68 25.74
C VAL A 475 -13.10 3.47 25.15
N ARG A 476 -13.54 3.59 23.91
CA ARG A 476 -14.18 2.53 23.14
C ARG A 476 -13.15 1.79 22.32
N TYR A 477 -13.12 0.47 22.40
CA TYR A 477 -12.49 -0.41 21.43
C TYR A 477 -13.56 -1.11 20.58
N THR A 478 -13.42 -1.04 19.26
CA THR A 478 -14.26 -1.77 18.31
C THR A 478 -13.41 -2.80 17.58
N GLN A 479 -13.70 -4.08 17.78
CA GLN A 479 -12.99 -5.14 17.08
C GLN A 479 -13.50 -5.27 15.66
N GLY A 480 -12.69 -4.82 14.70
CA GLY A 480 -12.88 -5.11 13.29
C GLY A 480 -12.51 -6.57 12.95
N SER A 481 -12.54 -6.91 11.67
CA SER A 481 -11.97 -8.15 11.15
C SER A 481 -10.51 -7.91 10.77
N PRO A 482 -9.51 -8.12 11.67
CA PRO A 482 -8.12 -7.91 11.31
C PRO A 482 -7.69 -8.95 10.26
N PRO A 483 -6.92 -8.55 9.24
CA PRO A 483 -6.16 -9.50 8.43
C PRO A 483 -5.24 -10.34 9.33
N ALA A 484 -5.13 -11.64 9.05
CA ALA A 484 -4.28 -12.54 9.81
C ALA A 484 -2.80 -12.07 9.78
N GLY A 485 -2.13 -12.08 10.93
CA GLY A 485 -0.68 -11.84 11.04
C GLY A 485 -0.25 -10.41 11.41
N LEU A 486 -1.17 -9.47 11.66
CA LEU A 486 -0.81 -8.16 12.22
C LEU A 486 -0.53 -8.24 13.73
N PRO A 487 0.36 -7.38 14.28
CA PRO A 487 0.55 -7.28 15.71
C PRO A 487 -0.75 -6.89 16.42
N PRO A 488 -0.90 -7.22 17.72
CA PRO A 488 -2.05 -6.79 18.51
C PRO A 488 -2.21 -5.27 18.41
N PRO A 489 -3.44 -4.76 18.24
CA PRO A 489 -3.67 -3.32 18.19
C PRO A 489 -3.19 -2.69 19.49
N ALA A 490 -2.19 -1.84 19.32
CA ALA A 490 -1.65 -0.98 20.35
C ALA A 490 -2.07 0.45 20.06
N GLY A 491 -2.51 1.15 21.09
CA GLY A 491 -2.85 2.55 21.01
C GLY A 491 -2.43 3.30 22.25
N THR A 492 -2.69 4.60 22.26
CA THR A 492 -2.44 5.47 23.39
C THR A 492 -3.58 6.45 23.48
N LEU A 493 -4.24 6.48 24.63
CA LEU A 493 -5.08 7.60 25.04
C LEU A 493 -4.15 8.69 25.60
N THR A 494 -4.21 9.89 25.03
CA THR A 494 -3.51 11.06 25.55
C THR A 494 -4.53 12.03 26.13
N ILE A 495 -4.34 12.41 27.39
CA ILE A 495 -5.16 13.37 28.11
C ILE A 495 -4.34 14.63 28.31
N GLY A 496 -4.85 15.76 27.83
CA GLY A 496 -4.25 17.08 28.02
C GLY A 496 -4.91 17.82 29.17
N THR A 497 -4.10 18.44 30.03
CA THR A 497 -4.55 19.28 31.13
C THR A 497 -3.74 20.58 31.19
N ASN A 498 -4.19 21.51 32.03
CA ASN A 498 -3.44 22.71 32.37
C ASN A 498 -2.37 22.50 33.48
N SER A 499 -1.94 21.28 33.77
CA SER A 499 -0.85 21.06 34.73
C SER A 499 0.49 21.49 34.14
N SER A 500 1.23 22.35 34.83
CA SER A 500 2.58 22.77 34.39
C SER A 500 3.65 21.69 34.56
N SER A 501 3.43 20.71 35.43
CA SER A 501 4.38 19.61 35.68
C SER A 501 4.06 18.35 34.88
N THR A 502 2.78 18.11 34.61
CA THR A 502 2.27 16.92 33.90
C THR A 502 1.18 17.35 32.92
N PRO A 503 1.49 18.16 31.91
CA PRO A 503 0.46 18.72 31.01
C PRO A 503 -0.25 17.67 30.15
N THR A 504 0.42 16.56 29.90
CA THR A 504 -0.11 15.44 29.13
C THR A 504 0.12 14.14 29.88
N THR A 505 -0.89 13.28 29.95
CA THR A 505 -0.76 11.90 30.42
C THR A 505 -1.11 10.94 29.31
N SER A 506 -0.26 9.93 29.11
CA SER A 506 -0.49 8.85 28.15
C SER A 506 -0.89 7.58 28.88
N VAL A 507 -2.01 6.99 28.46
CA VAL A 507 -2.52 5.69 28.91
C VAL A 507 -2.39 4.71 27.74
N PRO A 508 -1.49 3.71 27.80
CA PRO A 508 -1.39 2.70 26.76
C PRO A 508 -2.67 1.87 26.68
N LEU A 509 -3.07 1.57 25.45
CA LEU A 509 -4.25 0.78 25.10
C LEU A 509 -3.78 -0.49 24.39
N SER A 510 -4.30 -1.64 24.80
CA SER A 510 -4.05 -2.92 24.13
C SER A 510 -5.32 -3.73 23.97
N ALA A 511 -5.39 -4.51 22.90
CA ALA A 511 -6.35 -5.60 22.77
C ALA A 511 -5.68 -6.77 22.03
N SER A 512 -6.09 -8.00 22.32
CA SER A 512 -5.71 -9.18 21.55
C SER A 512 -6.64 -9.35 20.36
N THR A 513 -6.06 -9.52 19.17
CA THR A 513 -6.78 -9.88 17.93
C THR A 513 -6.69 -11.37 17.61
N ARG A 514 -6.06 -12.16 18.48
CA ARG A 514 -5.97 -13.61 18.30
C ARG A 514 -7.36 -14.22 18.45
N ALA A 515 -7.71 -15.14 17.55
CA ALA A 515 -8.95 -15.89 17.67
C ALA A 515 -8.88 -16.80 18.90
N THR A 516 -9.88 -16.68 19.76
CA THR A 516 -10.14 -17.60 20.87
C THR A 516 -11.37 -18.43 20.54
N CYS A 517 -11.41 -19.66 21.02
CA CYS A 517 -12.59 -20.54 20.95
C CYS A 517 -13.39 -20.54 22.26
N ILE A 518 -13.19 -19.53 23.11
CA ILE A 518 -13.99 -19.31 24.31
C ILE A 518 -15.11 -18.32 24.00
N LEU A 519 -16.35 -18.74 24.25
CA LEU A 519 -17.53 -17.92 24.04
C LEU A 519 -18.01 -17.32 25.37
N THR A 520 -18.16 -16.00 25.38
CA THR A 520 -18.56 -15.18 26.54
C THR A 520 -19.61 -14.16 26.12
N PRO A 521 -20.45 -13.62 27.02
CA PRO A 521 -21.29 -12.46 26.71
C PRO A 521 -20.45 -11.23 26.36
N SER A 522 -20.97 -10.36 25.49
CA SER A 522 -20.31 -9.08 25.17
C SER A 522 -20.42 -8.06 26.31
N GLN A 523 -21.47 -8.14 27.13
CA GLN A 523 -21.68 -7.36 28.33
C GLN A 523 -22.79 -8.01 29.18
N VAL A 524 -22.88 -7.58 30.43
CA VAL A 524 -24.00 -7.82 31.33
C VAL A 524 -24.41 -6.48 31.91
N ASP A 525 -25.65 -6.07 31.70
CA ASP A 525 -26.18 -4.84 32.29
C ASP A 525 -27.43 -5.17 33.11
N PHE A 526 -27.40 -4.71 34.36
CA PHE A 526 -28.38 -5.01 35.39
C PHE A 526 -29.48 -3.95 35.48
N GLY A 527 -29.48 -2.98 34.55
CA GLY A 527 -30.42 -1.89 34.48
C GLY A 527 -30.32 -0.94 35.67
N SER A 528 -31.41 -0.23 35.90
CA SER A 528 -31.52 0.69 37.03
C SER A 528 -32.10 0.00 38.27
N ALA A 529 -31.62 0.37 39.45
CA ALA A 529 -32.15 -0.11 40.72
C ALA A 529 -32.02 0.93 41.84
N PRO A 530 -32.95 0.98 42.80
CA PRO A 530 -32.79 1.76 44.03
C PRO A 530 -31.49 1.41 44.75
N ALA A 531 -30.86 2.40 45.37
CA ALA A 531 -29.71 2.17 46.26
C ALA A 531 -30.01 1.03 47.26
N ALA A 532 -29.04 0.14 47.46
CA ALA A 532 -29.11 -1.09 48.25
C ALA A 532 -30.07 -2.19 47.74
N CYS A 533 -30.80 -2.00 46.63
CA CYS A 533 -31.66 -3.02 46.02
C CYS A 533 -30.83 -4.02 45.19
N ARG A 534 -30.59 -5.19 45.77
CA ARG A 534 -29.83 -6.28 45.13
C ARG A 534 -30.63 -6.94 44.01
N SER A 535 -29.99 -7.22 42.87
CA SER A 535 -30.56 -8.01 41.78
C SER A 535 -30.70 -9.49 42.15
N ALA A 536 -31.50 -10.23 41.36
CA ALA A 536 -31.29 -11.67 41.29
C ALA A 536 -29.86 -11.98 40.82
N ALA A 537 -29.33 -13.13 41.22
CA ALA A 537 -28.09 -13.63 40.65
C ALA A 537 -28.29 -13.90 39.15
N PHE A 538 -27.51 -13.23 38.31
CA PHE A 538 -27.55 -13.35 36.87
C PHE A 538 -26.52 -14.37 36.38
N ASN A 539 -26.94 -15.27 35.49
CA ASN A 539 -26.10 -16.34 34.96
C ASN A 539 -25.31 -15.84 33.75
N VAL A 540 -23.98 -15.95 33.83
CA VAL A 540 -23.01 -15.55 32.81
C VAL A 540 -22.29 -16.81 32.34
N PRO A 541 -22.76 -17.46 31.25
CA PRO A 541 -22.13 -18.67 30.73
C PRO A 541 -20.81 -18.35 30.04
N VAL A 542 -19.81 -19.18 30.29
CA VAL A 542 -18.51 -19.19 29.63
C VAL A 542 -18.30 -20.57 29.03
N LEU A 543 -18.23 -20.63 27.71
CA LEU A 543 -18.27 -21.89 26.97
C LEU A 543 -16.93 -22.14 26.29
N ASN A 544 -16.44 -23.37 26.39
CA ASN A 544 -15.28 -23.84 25.64
C ASN A 544 -15.75 -24.52 24.34
N THR A 545 -15.59 -23.83 23.21
CA THR A 545 -15.85 -24.40 21.87
C THR A 545 -14.56 -24.88 21.20
N CYS A 546 -13.45 -24.98 21.94
CA CYS A 546 -12.21 -25.54 21.46
C CYS A 546 -12.32 -27.06 21.32
N SER A 547 -11.48 -27.63 20.46
CA SER A 547 -11.36 -29.10 20.33
C SER A 547 -10.67 -29.76 21.53
N THR A 548 -10.06 -28.97 22.42
CA THR A 548 -9.32 -29.41 23.60
C THR A 548 -9.86 -28.76 24.87
N ALA A 549 -9.62 -29.40 26.02
CA ALA A 549 -10.00 -28.83 27.30
C ALA A 549 -9.15 -27.61 27.65
N THR A 550 -9.75 -26.64 28.35
CA THR A 550 -9.05 -25.48 28.93
C THR A 550 -9.37 -25.34 30.42
N THR A 551 -8.66 -24.47 31.13
CA THR A 551 -8.95 -24.15 32.54
C THR A 551 -9.22 -22.66 32.69
N VAL A 552 -10.27 -22.31 33.43
CA VAL A 552 -10.56 -20.93 33.80
C VAL A 552 -9.73 -20.55 35.02
N SER A 553 -8.89 -19.53 34.89
CA SER A 553 -8.02 -19.03 35.95
C SER A 553 -8.24 -17.55 36.22
N ASN A 554 -7.85 -17.07 37.41
CA ASN A 554 -7.87 -15.65 37.78
C ASN A 554 -9.22 -14.95 37.61
N ALA A 555 -10.34 -15.66 37.83
CA ALA A 555 -11.66 -15.08 37.67
C ALA A 555 -11.97 -14.10 38.80
N THR A 556 -12.14 -12.82 38.47
CA THR A 556 -12.35 -11.73 39.43
C THR A 556 -13.23 -10.63 38.85
N VAL A 557 -13.91 -9.89 39.73
CA VAL A 557 -14.61 -8.66 39.37
C VAL A 557 -13.74 -7.47 39.74
N VAL A 558 -13.47 -6.60 38.77
CA VAL A 558 -12.63 -5.41 38.95
C VAL A 558 -13.34 -4.16 38.42
N THR A 559 -13.12 -3.02 39.04
CA THR A 559 -13.52 -1.71 38.50
C THR A 559 -12.62 -1.34 37.33
N GLY A 560 -13.00 -0.30 36.57
CA GLY A 560 -12.13 0.24 35.52
C GLY A 560 -10.76 0.72 36.02
N SER A 561 -10.63 1.01 37.32
CA SER A 561 -9.37 1.34 38.00
C SER A 561 -8.52 0.12 38.40
N GLY A 562 -9.01 -1.10 38.21
CA GLY A 562 -8.35 -2.34 38.62
C GLY A 562 -8.54 -2.71 40.11
N GLY A 563 -9.35 -1.96 40.85
CA GLY A 563 -9.72 -2.27 42.24
C GLY A 563 -10.92 -3.23 42.33
N SER A 564 -11.26 -3.69 43.53
CA SER A 564 -12.52 -4.40 43.76
C SER A 564 -13.69 -3.42 43.92
N THR A 565 -14.90 -3.90 43.68
CA THR A 565 -16.16 -3.20 43.97
C THR A 565 -17.02 -4.06 44.89
N THR A 566 -17.83 -3.41 45.72
CA THR A 566 -18.88 -4.08 46.53
C THR A 566 -20.23 -4.11 45.83
N GLU A 567 -20.36 -3.40 44.71
CA GLU A 567 -21.63 -3.26 43.99
C GLU A 567 -21.88 -4.42 43.03
N PHE A 568 -20.81 -5.02 42.50
CA PHE A 568 -20.88 -6.23 41.69
C PHE A 568 -20.17 -7.37 42.42
N THR A 569 -20.89 -8.44 42.72
CA THR A 569 -20.33 -9.65 43.31
C THR A 569 -20.50 -10.82 42.34
N ALA A 570 -19.42 -11.57 42.12
CA ALA A 570 -19.45 -12.77 41.30
C ALA A 570 -18.94 -13.98 42.07
N THR A 571 -19.57 -15.14 41.86
CA THR A 571 -19.06 -16.40 42.38
C THR A 571 -17.93 -16.88 41.49
N ALA A 572 -16.70 -16.93 42.01
CA ALA A 572 -15.52 -17.29 41.23
C ALA A 572 -15.50 -18.81 40.93
N SER A 573 -15.42 -19.18 39.65
CA SER A 573 -15.18 -20.56 39.21
C SER A 573 -13.69 -20.84 38.89
N THR A 574 -12.77 -20.13 39.55
CA THR A 574 -11.33 -20.29 39.33
C THR A 574 -10.90 -21.74 39.57
N GLY A 575 -10.15 -22.31 38.62
CA GLY A 575 -9.74 -23.71 38.62
C GLY A 575 -10.72 -24.66 37.91
N ALA A 576 -11.84 -24.17 37.39
CA ALA A 576 -12.77 -24.99 36.61
C ALA A 576 -12.12 -25.47 35.30
N SER A 577 -12.08 -26.79 35.11
CA SER A 577 -11.71 -27.41 33.83
C SER A 577 -12.93 -27.45 32.91
N LEU A 578 -12.79 -26.85 31.74
CA LEU A 578 -13.77 -26.86 30.67
C LEU A 578 -13.33 -27.88 29.63
N GLY A 579 -13.99 -29.04 29.58
CA GLY A 579 -13.83 -29.99 28.48
C GLY A 579 -14.23 -29.37 27.12
N ALA A 580 -13.87 -30.03 26.02
CA ALA A 580 -14.32 -29.62 24.69
C ALA A 580 -15.86 -29.63 24.64
N ASN A 581 -16.45 -28.57 24.09
CA ASN A 581 -17.90 -28.36 24.00
C ASN A 581 -18.64 -28.44 25.35
N THR A 582 -18.03 -27.89 26.40
CA THR A 582 -18.65 -27.73 27.72
C THR A 582 -18.54 -26.28 28.19
N GLY A 583 -19.21 -25.94 29.29
CA GLY A 583 -19.19 -24.59 29.84
C GLY A 583 -19.26 -24.55 31.36
N VAL A 584 -18.97 -23.37 31.91
CA VAL A 584 -19.20 -23.02 33.31
C VAL A 584 -20.03 -21.76 33.37
N THR A 585 -20.85 -21.62 34.41
CA THR A 585 -21.68 -20.44 34.61
C THR A 585 -21.17 -19.68 35.82
N PHE A 586 -20.83 -18.40 35.61
CA PHE A 586 -20.62 -17.45 36.69
C PHE A 586 -21.97 -16.89 37.12
N THR A 587 -22.19 -16.75 38.41
CA THR A 587 -23.33 -15.97 38.92
C THR A 587 -22.84 -14.62 39.36
N VAL A 588 -23.45 -13.56 38.84
CA VAL A 588 -23.11 -12.17 39.16
C VAL A 588 -24.37 -11.47 39.66
N ASP A 589 -24.28 -10.77 40.78
CA ASP A 589 -25.36 -9.90 41.25
C ASP A 589 -24.88 -8.46 41.42
N TYR A 590 -25.83 -7.53 41.28
CA TYR A 590 -25.61 -6.10 41.33
C TYR A 590 -26.44 -5.45 42.45
N ARG A 591 -25.76 -4.70 43.32
CA ARG A 591 -26.32 -3.94 44.43
C ARG A 591 -25.72 -2.53 44.43
N PRO A 592 -26.40 -1.51 43.89
CA PRO A 592 -25.89 -0.14 43.88
C PRO A 592 -25.63 0.36 45.30
N ALA A 593 -24.46 0.95 45.53
CA ALA A 593 -24.10 1.56 46.81
C ALA A 593 -24.45 3.05 46.84
N ASP A 594 -24.40 3.73 45.69
CA ASP A 594 -24.78 5.12 45.53
C ASP A 594 -25.73 5.34 44.33
N LEU A 595 -25.95 6.61 43.98
CA LEU A 595 -26.76 6.99 42.83
C LEU A 595 -25.84 7.34 41.67
N GLY A 596 -26.17 6.88 40.47
CA GLY A 596 -25.35 7.09 39.27
C GLY A 596 -25.04 5.79 38.55
N ALA A 597 -24.17 5.87 37.55
CA ALA A 597 -23.75 4.72 36.77
C ALA A 597 -22.60 3.98 37.48
N ASP A 598 -22.77 2.66 37.60
CA ASP A 598 -21.81 1.75 38.19
C ASP A 598 -21.25 0.83 37.11
N GLU A 599 -19.93 0.69 37.07
CA GLU A 599 -19.25 -0.10 36.06
C GLU A 599 -18.13 -0.95 36.66
N ALA A 600 -18.10 -2.21 36.22
CA ALA A 600 -17.07 -3.17 36.56
C ALA A 600 -16.83 -4.13 35.40
N PHE A 601 -15.89 -5.06 35.58
CA PHE A 601 -15.52 -6.05 34.60
C PHE A 601 -15.38 -7.40 35.30
N LEU A 602 -16.07 -8.42 34.81
CA LEU A 602 -15.71 -9.80 35.10
C LEU A 602 -14.53 -10.18 34.20
N THR A 603 -13.38 -10.45 34.80
CA THR A 603 -12.14 -10.78 34.09
C THR A 603 -11.67 -12.17 34.48
N PHE A 604 -11.15 -12.94 33.52
CA PHE A 604 -10.55 -14.25 33.76
C PHE A 604 -9.58 -14.59 32.62
N THR A 605 -8.79 -15.64 32.80
CA THR A 605 -7.85 -16.14 31.78
C THR A 605 -8.13 -17.59 31.42
N THR A 606 -7.97 -17.93 30.15
CA THR A 606 -7.96 -19.32 29.64
C THR A 606 -6.64 -19.63 28.96
N THR A 607 -6.31 -20.92 28.87
CA THR A 607 -5.12 -21.39 28.13
C THR A 607 -5.57 -22.23 26.95
N GLU A 608 -5.25 -21.81 25.73
CA GLU A 608 -5.62 -22.48 24.48
C GLU A 608 -4.35 -22.73 23.69
N ASN A 609 -4.04 -24.00 23.39
CA ASN A 609 -2.83 -24.37 22.62
C ASN A 609 -1.53 -23.71 23.14
N LEU A 610 -1.35 -23.64 24.47
CA LEU A 610 -0.24 -22.99 25.18
C LEU A 610 -0.24 -21.46 25.20
N ASP A 611 -1.14 -20.80 24.45
CA ASP A 611 -1.36 -19.37 24.54
C ASP A 611 -2.32 -19.04 25.68
N THR A 612 -2.09 -17.92 26.37
CA THR A 612 -2.97 -17.41 27.41
C THR A 612 -3.84 -16.29 26.87
N PHE A 613 -5.15 -16.40 27.04
CA PHE A 613 -6.14 -15.42 26.61
C PHE A 613 -6.77 -14.77 27.83
N ARG A 614 -6.78 -13.43 27.86
CA ARG A 614 -7.50 -12.66 28.88
C ARG A 614 -8.87 -12.28 28.35
N HIS A 615 -9.90 -12.60 29.12
CA HIS A 615 -11.29 -12.30 28.82
C HIS A 615 -11.78 -11.17 29.71
N VAL A 616 -12.57 -10.27 29.13
CA VAL A 616 -13.16 -9.11 29.81
C VAL A 616 -14.62 -9.03 29.44
N ILE A 617 -15.51 -9.13 30.43
CA ILE A 617 -16.95 -8.97 30.26
C ILE A 617 -17.37 -7.71 31.05
N PRO A 618 -17.75 -6.61 30.37
CA PRO A 618 -18.29 -5.42 31.02
C PRO A 618 -19.55 -5.73 31.83
N LEU A 619 -19.60 -5.21 33.05
CA LEU A 619 -20.73 -5.24 33.96
C LEU A 619 -21.20 -3.80 34.18
N ARG A 620 -22.49 -3.53 33.98
CA ARG A 620 -23.06 -2.19 34.19
C ARG A 620 -24.33 -2.22 35.03
N GLY A 621 -24.59 -1.12 35.70
CA GLY A 621 -25.84 -0.89 36.42
C GLY A 621 -25.98 0.60 36.72
N VAL A 622 -27.18 1.02 37.13
CA VAL A 622 -27.42 2.41 37.54
C VAL A 622 -28.16 2.44 38.88
N GLY A 623 -27.56 3.08 39.89
CA GLY A 623 -28.23 3.43 41.13
C GLY A 623 -29.19 4.61 40.94
N ILE A 624 -30.46 4.44 41.29
CA ILE A 624 -31.49 5.49 41.20
C ILE A 624 -32.23 5.68 42.53
N SER A 625 -33.05 6.73 42.62
CA SER A 625 -33.99 6.91 43.72
C SER A 625 -35.41 6.55 43.28
N GLY A 626 -36.09 5.64 43.98
CA GLY A 626 -37.50 5.35 43.74
C GLY A 626 -37.75 4.37 42.59
N THR A 627 -38.70 4.69 41.70
CA THR A 627 -39.14 3.78 40.62
C THR A 627 -38.24 3.89 39.39
N VAL A 628 -38.07 2.75 38.71
CA VAL A 628 -37.41 2.68 37.40
C VAL A 628 -38.41 3.07 36.32
N THR A 629 -37.96 3.86 35.35
CA THR A 629 -38.74 4.19 34.15
C THR A 629 -37.93 3.81 32.92
N GLU A 630 -38.45 2.85 32.15
CA GLU A 630 -37.85 2.42 30.88
C GLU A 630 -38.70 2.87 29.70
N THR A 631 -38.02 3.37 28.66
CA THR A 631 -38.67 3.78 27.41
C THR A 631 -38.21 2.88 26.27
N PHE A 632 -39.19 2.28 25.61
CA PHE A 632 -39.03 1.43 24.44
C PHE A 632 -39.61 2.13 23.21
N SER A 633 -39.10 1.79 22.03
CA SER A 633 -39.74 2.16 20.77
C SER A 633 -40.50 0.95 20.24
N ALA A 634 -41.81 1.09 20.04
CA ALA A 634 -42.59 0.07 19.33
C ALA A 634 -42.00 -0.14 17.92
N ARG A 635 -41.75 -1.38 17.53
CA ARG A 635 -41.00 -1.70 16.30
C ARG A 635 -41.94 -2.24 15.23
N ALA A 636 -41.69 -1.86 13.98
CA ALA A 636 -42.22 -2.65 12.87
C ALA A 636 -41.55 -4.05 12.92
N PRO A 637 -42.30 -5.14 12.69
CA PRO A 637 -41.74 -6.47 12.82
C PRO A 637 -40.67 -6.72 11.75
N ARG A 638 -39.43 -6.88 12.20
CA ARG A 638 -38.29 -7.34 11.40
C ARG A 638 -37.84 -8.69 11.93
N LEU A 639 -37.79 -9.70 11.07
CA LEU A 639 -37.47 -11.08 11.46
C LEU A 639 -36.30 -11.64 10.65
N ASP A 640 -35.32 -12.21 11.33
CA ASP A 640 -34.36 -13.13 10.73
C ASP A 640 -34.77 -14.54 11.13
N VAL A 641 -35.13 -15.37 10.16
CA VAL A 641 -35.59 -16.74 10.37
C VAL A 641 -34.51 -17.70 9.88
N LEU A 642 -33.99 -18.51 10.80
CA LEU A 642 -33.09 -19.61 10.48
C LEU A 642 -33.89 -20.91 10.45
N LEU A 643 -34.00 -21.52 9.29
CA LEU A 643 -34.58 -22.84 9.11
C LEU A 643 -33.47 -23.89 9.20
N ALA A 644 -33.51 -24.70 10.27
CA ALA A 644 -32.72 -25.92 10.38
C ALA A 644 -33.61 -27.08 9.96
N ILE A 645 -33.36 -27.65 8.78
CA ILE A 645 -34.25 -28.62 8.15
C ILE A 645 -33.59 -29.99 8.12
N ASP A 646 -34.31 -30.98 8.62
CA ASP A 646 -34.00 -32.39 8.47
C ASP A 646 -34.11 -32.81 7.00
N ASP A 647 -33.02 -33.34 6.47
CA ASP A 647 -32.88 -33.81 5.08
C ASP A 647 -32.80 -35.33 4.96
N SER A 648 -33.29 -36.05 5.97
CA SER A 648 -33.54 -37.48 5.90
C SER A 648 -34.54 -37.85 4.77
N PRO A 649 -34.55 -39.12 4.31
CA PRO A 649 -35.47 -39.56 3.26
C PRO A 649 -36.96 -39.34 3.55
N SER A 650 -37.39 -39.37 4.82
CA SER A 650 -38.80 -39.18 5.22
C SER A 650 -39.26 -37.72 5.09
N MET A 651 -38.33 -36.77 5.04
CA MET A 651 -38.62 -35.34 5.08
C MET A 651 -38.90 -34.70 3.71
N VAL A 652 -38.80 -35.45 2.61
CA VAL A 652 -38.95 -34.94 1.24
C VAL A 652 -40.33 -34.29 1.01
N ASP A 653 -41.40 -34.88 1.55
CA ASP A 653 -42.76 -34.34 1.40
C ASP A 653 -42.95 -33.05 2.20
N ALA A 654 -42.38 -32.97 3.40
CA ALA A 654 -42.40 -31.77 4.23
C ALA A 654 -41.60 -30.63 3.58
N GLN A 655 -40.43 -30.91 3.03
CA GLN A 655 -39.63 -29.93 2.27
C GLN A 655 -40.37 -29.44 1.02
N THR A 656 -41.04 -30.34 0.29
CA THR A 656 -41.83 -30.00 -0.90
C THR A 656 -43.03 -29.12 -0.52
N SER A 657 -43.73 -29.46 0.57
CA SER A 657 -44.81 -28.64 1.13
C SER A 657 -44.32 -27.24 1.51
N LEU A 658 -43.17 -27.14 2.18
CA LEU A 658 -42.57 -25.86 2.56
C LEU A 658 -42.15 -25.03 1.33
N ALA A 659 -41.57 -25.66 0.31
CA ALA A 659 -41.16 -25.00 -0.93
C ALA A 659 -42.34 -24.32 -1.64
N MET A 660 -43.52 -24.96 -1.64
CA MET A 660 -44.74 -24.40 -2.22
C MET A 660 -45.30 -23.21 -1.42
N ALA A 661 -44.99 -23.11 -0.14
CA ALA A 661 -45.53 -22.08 0.76
C ALA A 661 -44.79 -20.74 0.68
N GLY A 662 -43.67 -20.63 -0.05
CA GLY A 662 -42.82 -19.43 -0.04
C GLY A 662 -43.61 -18.11 -0.19
N ALA A 663 -44.55 -18.03 -1.13
CA ALA A 663 -45.36 -16.82 -1.34
C ALA A 663 -46.24 -16.42 -0.14
N SER A 664 -46.70 -17.37 0.67
CA SER A 664 -47.54 -17.12 1.84
C SER A 664 -46.75 -16.86 3.14
N LEU A 665 -45.43 -17.06 3.15
CA LEU A 665 -44.58 -16.93 4.35
C LEU A 665 -44.02 -15.51 4.57
N GLY A 666 -44.54 -14.51 3.86
CA GLY A 666 -44.24 -13.10 4.15
C GLY A 666 -43.61 -12.31 3.02
N PHE A 667 -43.35 -12.90 1.84
CA PHE A 667 -42.85 -12.17 0.66
C PHE A 667 -43.89 -11.22 0.01
N SER A 668 -45.06 -11.00 0.65
CA SER A 668 -46.20 -10.24 0.13
C SER A 668 -46.59 -8.97 0.92
N ASN A 669 -45.67 -8.42 1.75
CA ASN A 669 -45.60 -6.99 2.18
C ASN A 669 -46.25 -6.52 3.50
N ALA A 670 -46.03 -7.19 4.64
CA ALA A 670 -46.26 -6.57 5.96
C ALA A 670 -45.06 -6.67 6.94
N VAL A 671 -44.18 -7.66 6.74
CA VAL A 671 -43.08 -7.98 7.65
C VAL A 671 -41.78 -8.08 6.85
N ASP A 672 -40.72 -7.44 7.35
CA ASP A 672 -39.39 -7.47 6.72
C ASP A 672 -38.63 -8.71 7.22
N VAL A 673 -38.72 -9.80 6.45
CA VAL A 673 -38.20 -11.12 6.83
C VAL A 673 -36.99 -11.54 5.98
N ARG A 674 -36.03 -12.23 6.62
CA ARG A 674 -34.91 -12.91 5.97
C ARG A 674 -34.92 -14.39 6.34
N PHE A 675 -34.88 -15.27 5.35
CA PHE A 675 -34.78 -16.71 5.56
C PHE A 675 -33.38 -17.22 5.22
N GLY A 676 -32.66 -17.72 6.22
CA GLY A 676 -31.46 -18.54 6.07
C GLY A 676 -31.84 -20.01 6.24
N VAL A 677 -31.27 -20.89 5.42
CA VAL A 677 -31.55 -22.35 5.49
C VAL A 677 -30.26 -23.13 5.66
N THR A 678 -30.23 -24.02 6.65
CA THR A 678 -29.17 -25.02 6.86
C THR A 678 -29.78 -26.41 6.98
N THR A 679 -29.02 -27.43 6.59
CA THR A 679 -29.34 -28.82 6.91
C THR A 679 -29.13 -29.10 8.40
N ALA A 680 -29.96 -29.96 8.99
CA ALA A 680 -29.80 -30.52 10.33
C ALA A 680 -28.82 -31.72 10.37
N ASP A 681 -28.35 -32.22 9.22
CA ASP A 681 -27.33 -33.26 9.13
C ASP A 681 -25.94 -32.71 9.47
N LEU A 682 -25.44 -33.08 10.65
CA LEU A 682 -24.10 -32.69 11.13
C LEU A 682 -22.96 -33.45 10.44
N ALA A 683 -23.22 -34.57 9.77
CA ALA A 683 -22.22 -35.29 8.99
C ALA A 683 -21.91 -34.57 7.67
N SER A 684 -22.78 -33.66 7.24
CA SER A 684 -22.57 -32.81 6.07
C SER A 684 -21.32 -31.92 6.22
N THR A 685 -20.52 -31.85 5.16
CA THR A 685 -19.41 -30.88 5.06
C THR A 685 -19.91 -29.44 5.00
N ALA A 686 -21.19 -29.24 4.69
CA ALA A 686 -21.86 -27.95 4.64
C ALA A 686 -22.55 -27.56 5.97
N ARG A 687 -22.36 -28.31 7.07
CA ARG A 687 -23.01 -28.01 8.36
C ARG A 687 -22.81 -26.55 8.81
N GLY A 688 -23.91 -25.91 9.18
CA GLY A 688 -23.93 -24.50 9.59
C GLY A 688 -23.64 -23.49 8.48
N VAL A 689 -23.42 -23.91 7.23
CA VAL A 689 -23.33 -22.99 6.09
C VAL A 689 -24.73 -22.77 5.54
N LEU A 690 -25.17 -21.52 5.48
CA LEU A 690 -26.46 -21.21 4.86
C LEU A 690 -26.40 -21.43 3.36
N ARG A 691 -27.45 -22.08 2.83
CA ARG A 691 -27.61 -22.28 1.40
C ARG A 691 -27.70 -20.94 0.67
N ARG A 692 -27.11 -20.91 -0.52
CA ARG A 692 -26.95 -19.69 -1.32
C ARG A 692 -28.03 -19.57 -2.38
N THR A 693 -28.54 -18.35 -2.56
CA THR A 693 -29.44 -17.99 -3.67
C THR A 693 -28.67 -18.00 -5.01
N GLY A 694 -29.39 -17.87 -6.13
CA GLY A 694 -28.79 -17.68 -7.45
C GLY A 694 -27.87 -16.44 -7.53
N SER A 695 -28.11 -15.43 -6.68
CA SER A 695 -27.26 -14.25 -6.51
C SER A 695 -26.12 -14.42 -5.49
N ASN A 696 -25.89 -15.64 -5.00
CA ASN A 696 -24.91 -15.99 -3.99
C ASN A 696 -25.12 -15.31 -2.62
N ALA A 697 -26.34 -14.90 -2.27
CA ALA A 697 -26.67 -14.41 -0.93
C ALA A 697 -26.94 -15.58 0.02
N PRO A 698 -26.56 -15.52 1.31
CA PRO A 698 -26.80 -16.60 2.29
C PRO A 698 -28.23 -16.61 2.85
N PHE A 699 -29.15 -15.83 2.27
CA PHE A 699 -30.54 -15.75 2.69
C PHE A 699 -31.42 -15.24 1.55
N VAL A 700 -32.72 -15.50 1.67
CA VAL A 700 -33.77 -14.88 0.84
C VAL A 700 -34.50 -13.84 1.67
N ALA A 701 -34.68 -12.65 1.13
CA ALA A 701 -35.45 -11.56 1.73
C ALA A 701 -36.62 -11.16 0.83
N ASN A 702 -37.56 -10.36 1.35
CA ASN A 702 -38.63 -9.74 0.56
C ASN A 702 -38.12 -9.01 -0.70
N SER A 703 -36.94 -8.41 -0.62
CA SER A 703 -36.32 -7.68 -1.72
C SER A 703 -35.58 -8.58 -2.73
N THR A 704 -35.46 -9.87 -2.48
CA THR A 704 -34.77 -10.80 -3.39
C THR A 704 -35.60 -10.98 -4.67
N PRO A 705 -35.01 -10.79 -5.87
CA PRO A 705 -35.71 -11.09 -7.12
C PRO A 705 -36.22 -12.53 -7.15
N ASN A 706 -37.49 -12.74 -7.48
CA ASN A 706 -38.14 -14.05 -7.45
C ASN A 706 -38.03 -14.77 -6.08
N ALA A 707 -38.13 -14.02 -4.97
CA ALA A 707 -37.94 -14.51 -3.61
C ALA A 707 -38.61 -15.87 -3.33
N SER A 708 -39.87 -16.07 -3.73
CA SER A 708 -40.57 -17.34 -3.49
C SER A 708 -39.91 -18.55 -4.18
N ALA A 709 -39.39 -18.36 -5.40
CA ALA A 709 -38.71 -19.43 -6.15
C ALA A 709 -37.30 -19.70 -5.61
N GLU A 710 -36.58 -18.64 -5.23
CA GLU A 710 -35.30 -18.76 -4.54
C GLU A 710 -35.47 -19.48 -3.18
N PHE A 711 -36.49 -19.12 -2.41
CA PHE A 711 -36.81 -19.78 -1.14
C PHE A 711 -37.12 -21.27 -1.34
N ALA A 712 -37.96 -21.62 -2.33
CA ALA A 712 -38.24 -23.01 -2.69
C ALA A 712 -36.96 -23.80 -2.99
N THR A 713 -36.00 -23.17 -3.67
CA THR A 713 -34.69 -23.76 -3.96
C THR A 713 -33.86 -24.00 -2.70
N LEU A 714 -33.89 -23.06 -1.74
CA LEU A 714 -33.13 -23.19 -0.50
C LEU A 714 -33.67 -24.27 0.44
N VAL A 715 -34.99 -24.46 0.53
CA VAL A 715 -35.60 -25.42 1.47
C VAL A 715 -35.64 -26.86 0.93
N GLY A 716 -35.54 -27.06 -0.39
CA GLY A 716 -35.40 -28.39 -0.99
C GLY A 716 -33.97 -28.91 -0.84
N LEU A 717 -33.63 -29.44 0.32
CA LEU A 717 -32.33 -30.05 0.64
C LEU A 717 -32.16 -31.42 -0.02
N GLY A 718 -33.26 -32.13 -0.23
CA GLY A 718 -33.28 -33.53 -0.66
C GLY A 718 -33.52 -34.47 0.51
N GLY A 719 -33.38 -35.77 0.26
CA GLY A 719 -33.66 -36.85 1.21
C GLY A 719 -32.49 -37.81 1.39
N THR A 720 -31.27 -37.30 1.46
CA THR A 720 -30.03 -38.12 1.56
C THR A 720 -29.28 -37.93 2.87
N GLY A 721 -29.80 -37.08 3.76
CA GLY A 721 -29.19 -36.77 5.05
C GLY A 721 -29.30 -37.90 6.06
N ALA A 722 -28.44 -37.84 7.07
CA ALA A 722 -28.41 -38.76 8.21
C ALA A 722 -29.27 -38.26 9.39
N ALA A 723 -28.92 -38.66 10.63
CA ALA A 723 -29.65 -38.27 11.83
C ALA A 723 -29.67 -36.74 12.04
N SER A 724 -30.85 -36.21 12.36
CA SER A 724 -31.11 -34.79 12.53
C SER A 724 -30.64 -34.23 13.87
N SER A 725 -29.89 -33.14 13.85
CA SER A 725 -29.70 -32.28 15.02
C SER A 725 -29.85 -30.82 14.64
N CYS A 726 -31.10 -30.36 14.65
CA CYS A 726 -31.44 -28.97 14.44
C CYS A 726 -30.74 -28.05 15.44
N LEU A 727 -30.68 -28.44 16.71
CA LEU A 727 -30.15 -27.59 17.78
C LEU A 727 -28.67 -27.26 17.54
N ALA A 728 -27.85 -28.28 17.29
CA ALA A 728 -26.44 -28.10 16.98
C ALA A 728 -26.24 -27.41 15.62
N ALA A 729 -27.04 -27.77 14.59
CA ALA A 729 -26.95 -27.14 13.28
C ALA A 729 -27.26 -25.64 13.32
N ALA A 730 -28.27 -25.24 14.09
CA ALA A 730 -28.61 -23.84 14.31
C ALA A 730 -27.48 -23.09 15.04
N ALA A 731 -26.93 -23.68 16.09
CA ALA A 731 -25.85 -23.08 16.86
C ALA A 731 -24.54 -22.98 16.05
N GLU A 732 -24.26 -23.93 15.15
CA GLU A 732 -23.17 -23.82 14.17
C GLU A 732 -23.42 -22.69 13.16
N ALA A 733 -24.63 -22.60 12.59
CA ALA A 733 -24.98 -21.57 11.61
C ALA A 733 -24.92 -20.15 12.18
N LEU A 734 -25.15 -20.02 13.48
CA LEU A 734 -25.10 -18.76 14.23
C LEU A 734 -23.77 -18.52 14.94
N SER A 735 -22.76 -19.38 14.74
CA SER A 735 -21.43 -19.16 15.29
C SER A 735 -20.74 -17.94 14.68
N ASP A 736 -19.83 -17.31 15.42
CA ASP A 736 -19.10 -16.13 14.96
C ASP A 736 -18.34 -16.40 13.65
N ALA A 737 -17.74 -17.59 13.52
CA ALA A 737 -17.03 -18.01 12.32
C ALA A 737 -17.95 -18.05 11.08
N ARG A 738 -19.21 -18.46 11.26
CA ARG A 738 -20.18 -18.47 10.17
C ARG A 738 -20.75 -17.08 9.92
N LEU A 739 -21.21 -16.36 10.95
CA LEU A 739 -21.81 -15.02 10.81
C LEU A 739 -20.84 -13.96 10.27
N HIS A 740 -19.53 -14.13 10.47
CA HIS A 740 -18.50 -13.25 9.89
C HIS A 740 -17.82 -13.86 8.65
N GLY A 741 -18.25 -15.05 8.21
CA GLY A 741 -17.72 -15.77 7.07
C GLY A 741 -18.82 -16.18 6.10
N SER A 742 -19.12 -17.47 6.04
CA SER A 742 -20.05 -18.06 5.06
C SER A 742 -21.51 -17.61 5.20
N ASN A 743 -21.90 -17.01 6.33
CA ASN A 743 -23.28 -16.55 6.59
C ASN A 743 -23.35 -15.03 6.75
N LEU A 744 -22.29 -14.32 6.34
CA LEU A 744 -22.19 -12.86 6.46
C LEU A 744 -23.43 -12.15 5.88
N GLY A 745 -23.97 -11.24 6.68
CA GLY A 745 -25.11 -10.40 6.30
C GLY A 745 -26.48 -10.98 6.62
N PHE A 746 -26.59 -12.23 7.10
CA PHE A 746 -27.87 -12.83 7.50
C PHE A 746 -28.48 -12.09 8.71
N LEU A 747 -27.73 -12.02 9.82
CA LEU A 747 -28.22 -11.52 11.11
C LEU A 747 -28.21 -9.99 11.20
N ARG A 748 -29.38 -9.37 11.42
CA ARG A 748 -29.56 -7.92 11.62
C ARG A 748 -29.71 -7.59 13.09
N ASN A 749 -29.05 -6.54 13.57
CA ASN A 749 -29.10 -6.17 14.99
C ASN A 749 -30.49 -5.73 15.48
N ASP A 750 -31.32 -5.15 14.62
CA ASP A 750 -32.64 -4.62 14.97
C ASP A 750 -33.80 -5.61 14.77
N ALA A 751 -33.54 -6.79 14.21
CA ALA A 751 -34.52 -7.85 13.97
C ALA A 751 -34.60 -8.87 15.11
N HIS A 752 -35.74 -9.54 15.24
CA HIS A 752 -35.90 -10.75 16.05
C HIS A 752 -35.31 -11.94 15.31
N LEU A 753 -34.52 -12.78 15.99
CA LEU A 753 -34.01 -14.05 15.42
C LEU A 753 -34.91 -15.21 15.83
N GLY A 754 -35.62 -15.79 14.86
CA GLY A 754 -36.37 -17.02 15.03
C GLY A 754 -35.64 -18.21 14.44
N VAL A 755 -35.18 -19.14 15.26
CA VAL A 755 -34.76 -20.46 14.79
C VAL A 755 -35.99 -21.34 14.70
N ILE A 756 -36.20 -22.00 13.55
CA ILE A 756 -37.26 -22.99 13.37
C ILE A 756 -36.62 -24.29 12.91
N CYS A 757 -36.74 -25.32 13.75
CA CYS A 757 -36.40 -26.69 13.38
C CYS A 757 -37.58 -27.33 12.65
N LEU A 758 -37.32 -27.98 11.53
CA LEU A 758 -38.31 -28.81 10.82
C LEU A 758 -37.77 -30.24 10.76
N THR A 759 -38.39 -31.15 11.50
CA THR A 759 -37.93 -32.55 11.62
C THR A 759 -39.06 -33.47 12.04
N ASP A 760 -39.06 -34.72 11.61
CA ASP A 760 -39.95 -35.78 12.07
C ASP A 760 -39.29 -36.71 13.09
N SER A 761 -38.12 -36.30 13.61
CA SER A 761 -37.26 -37.12 14.46
C SER A 761 -36.78 -36.40 15.75
N PRO A 762 -36.32 -37.17 16.75
CA PRO A 762 -35.52 -36.68 17.88
C PRO A 762 -34.30 -35.82 17.53
N ASP A 763 -34.08 -34.68 18.23
CA ASP A 763 -32.78 -34.00 18.17
C ASP A 763 -31.64 -34.89 18.69
N SER A 764 -30.71 -35.22 17.81
CA SER A 764 -29.56 -36.10 18.07
C SER A 764 -28.27 -35.31 18.31
N THR A 765 -28.34 -34.15 18.96
CA THR A 765 -27.16 -33.31 19.24
C THR A 765 -26.05 -34.11 19.94
N PRO A 766 -24.80 -34.06 19.43
CA PRO A 766 -23.69 -34.79 20.03
C PRO A 766 -23.13 -34.10 21.29
N ASN A 767 -23.47 -32.83 21.49
CA ASN A 767 -22.99 -32.02 22.61
C ASN A 767 -24.03 -31.99 23.74
N PRO A 768 -23.63 -31.70 25.00
CA PRO A 768 -24.58 -31.49 26.08
C PRO A 768 -25.64 -30.45 25.69
N VAL A 769 -26.92 -30.76 25.92
CA VAL A 769 -28.03 -29.86 25.55
C VAL A 769 -27.86 -28.47 26.16
N SER A 770 -27.44 -28.38 27.43
CA SER A 770 -27.18 -27.10 28.09
C SER A 770 -26.11 -26.26 27.39
N PHE A 771 -25.06 -26.90 26.85
CA PHE A 771 -24.00 -26.19 26.13
C PHE A 771 -24.54 -25.54 24.85
N GLU A 772 -25.36 -26.24 24.07
CA GLU A 772 -25.94 -25.67 22.84
C GLU A 772 -26.95 -24.56 23.15
N LEU A 773 -27.76 -24.72 24.19
CA LEU A 773 -28.67 -23.68 24.64
C LEU A 773 -27.92 -22.43 25.12
N ASP A 774 -26.84 -22.59 25.89
CA ASP A 774 -26.05 -21.44 26.30
C ASP A 774 -25.35 -20.79 25.09
N ARG A 775 -24.89 -21.58 24.11
CA ARG A 775 -24.29 -21.07 22.87
C ARG A 775 -25.27 -20.19 22.09
N LEU A 776 -26.52 -20.64 21.95
CA LEU A 776 -27.58 -19.87 21.31
C LEU A 776 -27.98 -18.62 22.10
N SER A 777 -27.96 -18.68 23.43
CA SER A 777 -28.29 -17.51 24.28
C SER A 777 -27.32 -16.33 24.08
N LEU A 778 -26.10 -16.61 23.61
CA LEU A 778 -25.07 -15.60 23.38
C LEU A 778 -25.17 -14.91 22.02
N VAL A 779 -26.00 -15.39 21.08
CA VAL A 779 -26.12 -14.87 19.71
C VAL A 779 -26.70 -13.46 19.68
N ARG A 780 -27.73 -13.18 20.50
CA ARG A 780 -28.36 -11.84 20.62
C ARG A 780 -27.88 -11.05 21.85
N GLY A 781 -27.00 -11.65 22.65
CA GLY A 781 -26.61 -11.16 23.97
C GLY A 781 -27.65 -11.49 25.04
N LEU A 782 -27.20 -11.62 26.29
CA LEU A 782 -28.03 -12.13 27.39
C LEU A 782 -29.19 -11.21 27.77
N GLN A 783 -29.09 -9.91 27.48
CA GLN A 783 -30.13 -8.92 27.82
C GLN A 783 -31.25 -8.82 26.79
N ARG A 784 -31.07 -9.39 25.60
CA ARG A 784 -32.08 -9.40 24.54
C ARG A 784 -32.63 -10.80 24.33
N ALA A 785 -32.88 -11.51 25.43
CA ALA A 785 -33.41 -12.86 25.40
C ALA A 785 -34.76 -12.95 24.66
N ASP A 786 -35.53 -11.85 24.64
CA ASP A 786 -36.78 -11.74 23.88
C ASP A 786 -36.60 -11.50 22.38
N ALA A 787 -35.40 -11.13 21.93
CA ALA A 787 -35.03 -10.99 20.52
C ALA A 787 -34.57 -12.31 19.88
N PHE A 788 -34.69 -13.42 20.60
CA PHE A 788 -34.39 -14.77 20.14
C PHE A 788 -35.54 -15.72 20.48
N SER A 789 -35.82 -16.68 19.59
CA SER A 789 -36.75 -17.77 19.86
C SER A 789 -36.32 -19.03 19.13
N TYR A 790 -36.58 -20.19 19.73
CA TYR A 790 -36.34 -21.49 19.11
C TYR A 790 -37.65 -22.28 19.04
N SER A 791 -38.19 -22.43 17.84
CA SER A 791 -39.44 -23.13 17.57
C SER A 791 -39.17 -24.44 16.84
N VAL A 792 -40.11 -25.37 16.92
CA VAL A 792 -40.00 -26.68 16.28
C VAL A 792 -41.32 -27.02 15.60
N VAL A 793 -41.23 -27.41 14.33
CA VAL A 793 -42.28 -28.14 13.62
C VAL A 793 -41.86 -29.60 13.63
N GLY A 794 -42.52 -30.41 14.46
CA GLY A 794 -42.07 -31.78 14.72
C GLY A 794 -43.13 -32.76 15.23
N PRO A 795 -42.70 -33.97 15.65
CA PRO A 795 -43.59 -35.09 15.96
C PRO A 795 -44.15 -35.01 17.38
N PHE A 796 -45.11 -34.11 17.63
CA PHE A 796 -45.63 -33.81 18.96
C PHE A 796 -46.85 -34.65 19.35
N LEU A 797 -47.51 -35.31 18.39
CA LEU A 797 -48.63 -36.21 18.71
C LEU A 797 -48.14 -37.52 19.33
N PRO A 798 -48.90 -38.13 20.27
CA PRO A 798 -48.55 -39.43 20.85
C PRO A 798 -48.43 -40.56 19.84
N THR A 799 -49.19 -40.49 18.74
CA THR A 799 -49.14 -41.43 17.62
C THR A 799 -49.34 -40.67 16.31
N PRO A 800 -48.57 -40.97 15.25
CA PRO A 800 -48.70 -40.26 13.98
C PRO A 800 -50.06 -40.52 13.33
N PRO A 801 -50.72 -39.50 12.76
CA PRO A 801 -51.93 -39.67 11.93
C PRO A 801 -51.67 -40.57 10.72
N GLY A 802 -52.71 -41.22 10.20
CA GLY A 802 -52.60 -42.09 9.03
C GLY A 802 -52.08 -41.33 7.79
N GLY A 803 -51.05 -41.89 7.14
CA GLY A 803 -50.37 -41.26 5.99
C GLY A 803 -49.16 -40.41 6.35
N CYS A 804 -48.78 -40.37 7.63
CA CYS A 804 -47.56 -39.73 8.12
C CYS A 804 -46.77 -40.73 8.98
N THR A 805 -45.45 -40.62 8.99
CA THR A 805 -44.55 -41.47 9.79
C THR A 805 -43.62 -40.60 10.61
N TYR A 806 -43.34 -41.02 11.84
CA TYR A 806 -42.29 -40.44 12.67
C TYR A 806 -41.09 -41.38 12.68
N ASP A 807 -39.89 -40.82 12.55
CA ASP A 807 -38.64 -41.56 12.73
C ASP A 807 -38.28 -41.74 14.22
N GLY A 808 -38.94 -40.97 15.09
CA GLY A 808 -38.96 -41.19 16.54
C GLY A 808 -39.92 -40.23 17.25
N SER A 809 -40.22 -40.50 18.52
CA SER A 809 -41.05 -39.61 19.34
C SER A 809 -40.29 -38.34 19.75
N ASN A 810 -40.99 -37.22 20.00
CA ASN A 810 -40.38 -36.00 20.55
C ASN A 810 -39.43 -36.27 21.74
N THR A 811 -38.31 -35.55 21.78
CA THR A 811 -37.32 -35.62 22.86
C THR A 811 -37.51 -34.52 23.89
N ALA A 812 -36.96 -34.75 25.09
CA ALA A 812 -36.79 -33.70 26.09
C ALA A 812 -35.94 -32.52 25.55
N THR A 813 -35.08 -32.72 24.55
CA THR A 813 -34.20 -31.69 23.97
C THR A 813 -35.00 -30.57 23.31
N HIS A 814 -35.91 -30.89 22.39
CA HIS A 814 -36.76 -29.88 21.73
C HIS A 814 -37.62 -29.12 22.73
N ALA A 815 -38.30 -29.84 23.63
CA ALA A 815 -39.12 -29.22 24.66
C ALA A 815 -38.32 -28.27 25.57
N THR A 816 -37.07 -28.64 25.92
CA THR A 816 -36.17 -27.79 26.72
C THR A 816 -35.77 -26.54 25.93
N ALA A 817 -35.41 -26.66 24.66
CA ALA A 817 -35.05 -25.52 23.82
C ALA A 817 -36.21 -24.54 23.62
N ILE A 818 -37.40 -25.07 23.33
CA ILE A 818 -38.63 -24.29 23.16
C ILE A 818 -38.97 -23.55 24.44
N THR A 819 -38.94 -24.24 25.58
CA THR A 819 -39.21 -23.63 26.89
C THR A 819 -38.19 -22.54 27.21
N ARG A 820 -36.89 -22.82 27.01
CA ARG A 820 -35.79 -21.89 27.30
C ARG A 820 -35.90 -20.59 26.50
N PHE A 821 -36.31 -20.67 25.24
CA PHE A 821 -36.36 -19.54 24.32
C PHE A 821 -37.77 -19.07 23.99
N SER A 822 -38.77 -19.49 24.78
CA SER A 822 -40.17 -19.13 24.57
C SER A 822 -40.64 -19.36 23.11
N GLY A 823 -40.26 -20.49 22.51
CA GLY A 823 -40.58 -20.85 21.14
C GLY A 823 -42.02 -21.33 20.94
N VAL A 824 -42.29 -21.81 19.73
CA VAL A 824 -43.58 -22.38 19.32
C VAL A 824 -43.40 -23.85 18.96
N GLU A 825 -44.35 -24.68 19.40
CA GLU A 825 -44.51 -26.08 18.98
C GLU A 825 -45.61 -26.17 17.93
N GLU A 826 -45.30 -26.73 16.76
CA GLU A 826 -46.28 -27.03 15.71
C GLU A 826 -46.12 -28.49 15.24
N GLU A 827 -47.22 -29.14 14.90
CA GLU A 827 -47.21 -30.53 14.46
C GLU A 827 -46.78 -30.65 12.99
N ILE A 828 -45.83 -31.55 12.72
CA ILE A 828 -45.34 -31.82 11.36
C ILE A 828 -46.33 -32.63 10.52
N CYS A 829 -47.07 -33.56 11.14
CA CYS A 829 -48.10 -34.37 10.47
C CYS A 829 -49.44 -33.64 10.26
N SER A 830 -49.46 -32.30 10.29
CA SER A 830 -50.66 -31.49 9.96
C SER A 830 -51.08 -31.62 8.48
N GLY A 831 -50.22 -32.24 7.64
CA GLY A 831 -50.42 -32.37 6.20
C GLY A 831 -49.96 -31.16 5.40
N ASN A 832 -49.45 -30.10 6.05
CA ASN A 832 -48.92 -28.91 5.39
C ASN A 832 -47.84 -28.23 6.25
N ALA A 833 -46.58 -28.66 6.09
CA ALA A 833 -45.44 -28.09 6.80
C ALA A 833 -45.28 -26.58 6.52
N GLY A 834 -45.63 -26.13 5.31
CA GLY A 834 -45.64 -24.71 4.96
C GLY A 834 -46.61 -23.88 5.82
N ALA A 835 -47.81 -24.40 6.09
CA ALA A 835 -48.77 -23.76 6.96
C ALA A 835 -48.30 -23.74 8.43
N SER A 836 -47.74 -24.85 8.92
CA SER A 836 -47.14 -24.91 10.28
C SER A 836 -46.05 -23.86 10.45
N ILE A 837 -45.12 -23.73 9.49
CA ILE A 837 -44.08 -22.69 9.50
C ILE A 837 -44.70 -21.27 9.45
N GLY A 838 -45.76 -21.08 8.65
CA GLY A 838 -46.51 -19.82 8.59
C GLY A 838 -47.15 -19.43 9.93
N ASN A 839 -47.67 -20.40 10.68
CA ASN A 839 -48.20 -20.19 12.04
C ASN A 839 -47.09 -19.75 12.99
N VAL A 840 -45.92 -20.43 12.97
CA VAL A 840 -44.77 -20.03 13.77
C VAL A 840 -44.38 -18.59 13.48
N ILE A 841 -44.20 -18.23 12.20
CA ILE A 841 -43.82 -16.87 11.79
C ILE A 841 -44.84 -15.85 12.27
N SER A 842 -46.13 -16.14 12.13
CA SER A 842 -47.20 -15.23 12.59
C SER A 842 -47.13 -14.98 14.10
N GLN A 843 -46.82 -16.01 14.90
CA GLN A 843 -46.61 -15.86 16.34
C GLN A 843 -45.33 -15.09 16.68
N LEU A 844 -44.25 -15.26 15.91
CA LEU A 844 -43.02 -14.48 16.06
C LEU A 844 -43.24 -13.00 15.75
N VAL A 845 -43.98 -12.69 14.68
CA VAL A 845 -44.37 -11.30 14.33
C VAL A 845 -45.15 -10.68 15.49
N ALA A 846 -46.17 -11.37 15.96
CA ALA A 846 -47.00 -10.88 17.05
C ALA A 846 -46.22 -10.74 18.37
N ARG A 847 -45.13 -11.49 18.57
CA ARG A 847 -44.20 -11.32 19.69
C ARG A 847 -43.44 -10.00 19.58
N VAL A 848 -42.87 -9.70 18.42
CA VAL A 848 -42.11 -8.46 18.19
C VAL A 848 -42.97 -7.22 18.37
N GLU A 849 -44.24 -7.29 17.97
CA GLU A 849 -45.18 -6.16 18.06
C GLU A 849 -45.70 -5.90 19.48
N ARG A 850 -45.72 -6.93 20.35
CA ARG A 850 -46.47 -6.88 21.61
C ARG A 850 -45.63 -7.02 22.87
N ASN A 851 -44.41 -7.53 22.77
CA ASN A 851 -43.59 -7.85 23.95
C ASN A 851 -42.52 -6.79 24.22
N PHE A 852 -42.39 -6.40 25.48
CA PHE A 852 -41.40 -5.47 25.98
C PHE A 852 -40.79 -6.03 27.26
N THR A 853 -39.52 -6.38 27.22
CA THR A 853 -38.83 -6.99 28.37
C THR A 853 -38.09 -5.92 29.16
N LEU A 854 -38.44 -5.79 30.43
CA LEU A 854 -37.80 -4.86 31.36
C LEU A 854 -36.40 -5.36 31.75
N THR A 855 -35.47 -4.45 32.02
CA THR A 855 -34.12 -4.81 32.47
C THR A 855 -34.11 -5.51 33.83
N ARG A 856 -35.13 -5.24 34.65
CA ARG A 856 -35.39 -5.95 35.92
C ARG A 856 -36.86 -6.34 36.05
N PRO A 857 -37.15 -7.52 36.63
CA PRO A 857 -38.52 -7.87 36.97
C PRO A 857 -39.13 -6.87 37.96
N PRO A 858 -40.42 -6.52 37.82
CA PRO A 858 -41.09 -5.58 38.71
C PRO A 858 -41.55 -6.25 40.01
N ASP A 859 -41.53 -5.50 41.10
CA ASP A 859 -42.28 -5.83 42.32
C ASP A 859 -43.76 -5.50 42.11
N LEU A 860 -44.56 -6.56 41.92
CA LEU A 860 -46.00 -6.46 41.68
C LEU A 860 -46.82 -6.08 42.93
N ALA A 861 -46.19 -5.85 44.08
CA ALA A 861 -46.84 -5.12 45.19
C ALA A 861 -47.27 -3.71 44.76
N THR A 862 -46.60 -3.14 43.75
CA THR A 862 -47.00 -1.92 43.06
C THR A 862 -47.30 -2.22 41.59
N THR A 863 -48.44 -1.74 41.09
CA THR A 863 -48.79 -1.96 39.68
C THR A 863 -47.94 -1.07 38.78
N PRO A 864 -47.26 -1.61 37.75
CA PRO A 864 -46.54 -0.82 36.77
C PRO A 864 -47.44 0.20 36.05
N ILE A 865 -46.90 1.39 35.81
CA ILE A 865 -47.55 2.44 35.03
C ILE A 865 -47.06 2.32 33.59
N VAL A 866 -47.98 2.02 32.66
CA VAL A 866 -47.68 1.87 31.24
C VAL A 866 -48.29 3.02 30.48
N THR A 867 -47.50 3.65 29.61
CA THR A 867 -47.97 4.71 28.72
C THR A 867 -47.53 4.44 27.28
N ILE A 868 -48.38 4.79 26.32
CA ILE A 868 -48.06 4.82 24.89
C ILE A 868 -48.15 6.27 24.44
N ASN A 869 -47.04 6.83 23.94
CA ASN A 869 -46.94 8.24 23.55
C ASN A 869 -47.41 9.20 24.67
N GLY A 870 -47.07 8.88 25.92
CA GLY A 870 -47.46 9.63 27.12
C GLY A 870 -48.90 9.39 27.61
N ALA A 871 -49.75 8.72 26.84
CA ALA A 871 -51.11 8.38 27.26
C ALA A 871 -51.12 7.08 28.11
N PRO A 872 -51.72 7.08 29.31
CA PRO A 872 -51.75 5.90 30.17
C PRO A 872 -52.63 4.80 29.58
N VAL A 873 -52.14 3.56 29.65
CA VAL A 873 -52.87 2.35 29.28
C VAL A 873 -53.03 1.50 30.53
N PRO A 874 -54.22 1.47 31.17
CA PRO A 874 -54.48 0.59 32.30
C PRO A 874 -54.31 -0.89 31.93
N SER A 875 -53.99 -1.76 32.89
CA SER A 875 -53.86 -3.20 32.65
C SER A 875 -55.16 -3.85 32.14
N THR A 876 -56.31 -3.24 32.44
CA THR A 876 -57.63 -3.65 31.97
C THR A 876 -58.40 -2.44 31.41
N VAL A 877 -58.95 -2.58 30.21
CA VAL A 877 -59.78 -1.56 29.56
C VAL A 877 -61.10 -2.21 29.14
N ASN A 878 -62.23 -1.66 29.59
CA ASN A 878 -63.58 -2.22 29.39
C ASN A 878 -63.71 -3.70 29.84
N GLY A 879 -63.03 -4.07 30.92
CA GLY A 879 -63.04 -5.45 31.45
C GLY A 879 -62.17 -6.45 30.67
N MET A 880 -61.49 -6.03 29.60
CA MET A 880 -60.56 -6.86 28.84
C MET A 880 -59.11 -6.50 29.20
N PRO A 881 -58.19 -7.49 29.30
CA PRO A 881 -56.79 -7.21 29.58
C PRO A 881 -56.18 -6.43 28.41
N ALA A 882 -55.61 -5.26 28.69
CA ALA A 882 -54.88 -4.48 27.69
C ALA A 882 -53.42 -4.91 27.59
N TRP A 883 -52.82 -5.25 28.73
CA TRP A 883 -51.50 -5.85 28.83
C TRP A 883 -51.40 -6.73 30.07
N SER A 884 -50.41 -7.62 30.07
CA SER A 884 -50.03 -8.48 31.20
C SER A 884 -48.52 -8.42 31.39
N ILE A 885 -48.04 -8.75 32.59
CA ILE A 885 -46.60 -8.78 32.89
C ILE A 885 -46.24 -10.05 33.67
N ASP A 886 -45.15 -10.69 33.25
CA ASP A 886 -44.56 -11.83 33.93
C ASP A 886 -43.58 -11.32 35.01
N SER A 887 -43.85 -11.65 36.28
CA SER A 887 -43.05 -11.18 37.42
C SER A 887 -41.68 -11.84 37.54
N VAL A 888 -41.42 -12.92 36.81
CA VAL A 888 -40.12 -13.63 36.82
C VAL A 888 -39.24 -13.12 35.70
N THR A 889 -39.81 -12.97 34.49
CA THR A 889 -39.06 -12.57 33.30
C THR A 889 -39.06 -11.06 33.07
N GLY A 890 -39.95 -10.31 33.73
CA GLY A 890 -40.13 -8.87 33.50
C GLY A 890 -40.74 -8.57 32.13
N ARG A 891 -41.29 -9.57 31.42
CA ARG A 891 -41.85 -9.41 30.08
C ARG A 891 -43.28 -8.86 30.15
N LEU A 892 -43.46 -7.63 29.69
CA LEU A 892 -44.78 -7.04 29.46
C LEU A 892 -45.29 -7.44 28.07
N THR A 893 -46.52 -7.92 27.98
CA THR A 893 -47.18 -8.37 26.73
C THR A 893 -48.49 -7.63 26.54
N PHE A 894 -48.61 -6.85 25.46
CA PHE A 894 -49.87 -6.21 25.06
C PHE A 894 -50.83 -7.23 24.42
N SER A 895 -52.12 -7.05 24.68
CA SER A 895 -53.18 -7.68 23.88
C SER A 895 -53.22 -7.08 22.49
N ALA A 896 -53.66 -7.85 21.48
CA ALA A 896 -53.62 -7.45 20.08
C ALA A 896 -54.29 -6.09 19.79
N LEU A 897 -55.40 -5.78 20.45
CA LEU A 897 -56.14 -4.52 20.27
C LEU A 897 -55.45 -3.29 20.88
N TYR A 898 -54.51 -3.49 21.78
CA TYR A 898 -53.82 -2.43 22.53
C TYR A 898 -52.32 -2.39 22.22
N ALA A 899 -51.87 -3.16 21.23
CA ALA A 899 -50.49 -3.15 20.78
C ALA A 899 -50.12 -1.74 20.26
N PRO A 900 -48.97 -1.18 20.67
CA PRO A 900 -48.55 0.14 20.22
C PRO A 900 -48.22 0.12 18.73
N ALA A 901 -48.63 1.16 18.01
CA ALA A 901 -48.24 1.30 16.60
C ALA A 901 -46.71 1.49 16.46
N PRO A 902 -46.08 0.97 15.40
CA PRO A 902 -44.65 1.15 15.16
C PRO A 902 -44.20 2.61 15.22
N GLY A 903 -43.07 2.86 15.87
CA GLY A 903 -42.47 4.17 16.06
C GLY A 903 -42.96 4.94 17.30
N LEU A 904 -44.04 4.50 17.96
CA LEU A 904 -44.50 5.15 19.18
C LEU A 904 -43.64 4.77 20.40
N PRO A 905 -43.33 5.72 21.29
CA PRO A 905 -42.63 5.42 22.53
C PRO A 905 -43.58 4.75 23.53
N VAL A 906 -43.13 3.64 24.10
CA VAL A 906 -43.80 2.91 25.19
C VAL A 906 -42.97 3.15 26.44
N THR A 907 -43.55 3.74 27.47
CA THR A 907 -42.85 3.98 28.74
C THR A 907 -43.48 3.17 29.85
N ILE A 908 -42.66 2.40 30.56
CA ILE A 908 -43.08 1.54 31.66
C ILE A 908 -42.34 2.01 32.92
N SER A 909 -43.10 2.47 33.92
CA SER A 909 -42.56 2.86 35.22
C SER A 909 -42.98 1.86 36.30
N TYR A 910 -42.02 1.37 37.09
CA TYR A 910 -42.26 0.28 38.04
C TYR A 910 -41.25 0.31 39.20
N ALA A 911 -41.61 -0.31 40.33
CA ALA A 911 -40.64 -0.62 41.38
C ALA A 911 -39.92 -1.94 41.01
N PRO A 912 -38.58 -2.00 40.95
CA PRO A 912 -37.89 -3.24 40.64
C PRO A 912 -37.91 -4.19 41.84
N LEU A 913 -37.95 -5.49 41.56
CA LEU A 913 -37.88 -6.54 42.58
C LEU A 913 -36.46 -6.62 43.17
N CYS A 914 -36.36 -6.62 44.51
CA CYS A 914 -35.10 -6.71 45.25
C CYS A 914 -34.97 -8.08 45.97
N TYR A 915 -33.74 -8.60 46.10
CA TYR A 915 -33.45 -9.94 46.64
C TYR A 915 -32.63 -9.94 47.93
#